data_AF-A0AAN5X1L5-F1
#
_entry.id   AF-A0AAN5X1L5-F1
#
_cell.length_a   1.000
_cell.length_b   1.000
_cell.length_c   1.000
_cell.angle_alpha   90.00
_cell.angle_beta   90.00
_cell.angle_gamma   90.00
#
_symmetry.space_group_name_H-M   'P 1'
#
loop_
_entity.id
_entity.type
_entity.pdbx_description
1 polymer ?
#
loop_
_entity_poly.entity_id
_entity_poly.type
_entity_poly.pdbx_seq_one_letter_code
_entity_poly.pdbx_strand_id
1 'polypeptide(L)'
;MHISPPILFPRKDDEDYASWVMRTMPVDPARGFPVNGVESWHGGIHIPHTDSGVFANPLRAVADGVVVWASYPASPEKRGTKPLNYEGATDNGCVLIRHEMLIGEIPETCVFYSLTMHMKQVRPEILSKSGINVRRGQIIGTTGMVGGRNAYHFQMCCSAEMLKIICGRDRGYLDISASGRAKSRYGNRYFYFPAGTPVYNGNSPYELSLFPFCHTSIELYIVHEGTKTRTMRKVDGSYDLVGETAIAVDYICEPTPVVRGHQIYSEWVKVIYPGGEGWVDVSSPKIKTWTDADFPDWAGWILVDDDLTPDSQCNSKIVKKAREKRCADFTRFICKFPLEWDFSSFDARFSWLKKPNASLSEPMNDKSYTALKEYVKALSFFEKLPASIQSELTGQVWHFDPRGLIIQLQKAERRLIYSSANSIKHKKMNDFTVDDMRHGDLNKEQILEQGKVNKINIYGKELKKSFFNFDKTLEEHFATMDNMAEWTAWGEYSPLIRIMLDKFKRNEGGISRHELLNNAFLEHKTTKMCVEEIKRLISQRLNENNFKPLSMLDLENLSNDIGSRIKLPKFDDYDWVNGLGIAIHDTYSTNIYIDELDVFDANVGMPNRVTFKARLSFCIQDHFGLDTADMNGKGFEVIPWFCSWFILQRYQHYDFKPFINEANFSVWIEGD
;
A
#
# COMPACT_ATOMS: atom_id res chain seq x y z
N MET A 1 9.88 8.15 -5.76
CA MET A 1 10.03 6.72 -5.47
C MET A 1 11.12 6.52 -4.43
N HIS A 2 10.84 5.76 -3.36
CA HIS A 2 11.71 5.63 -2.19
C HIS A 2 12.65 4.43 -2.25
N ILE A 3 12.38 3.45 -3.12
CA ILE A 3 13.25 2.28 -3.30
C ILE A 3 13.47 1.91 -4.78
N SER A 4 14.64 1.36 -5.10
CA SER A 4 15.01 0.93 -6.46
C SER A 4 16.08 -0.16 -6.46
N PRO A 5 16.23 -0.96 -7.54
CA PRO A 5 17.36 -1.86 -7.72
C PRO A 5 18.73 -1.16 -7.61
N PRO A 6 19.79 -1.90 -7.23
CA PRO A 6 21.15 -1.34 -7.12
C PRO A 6 21.75 -0.92 -8.47
N ILE A 7 21.19 -1.39 -9.59
CA ILE A 7 21.51 -0.96 -10.95
C ILE A 7 20.25 -0.38 -11.59
N LEU A 8 20.33 0.88 -12.03
CA LEU A 8 19.19 1.59 -12.60
C LEU A 8 19.23 1.52 -14.14
N PHE A 9 18.69 0.45 -14.71
CA PHE A 9 18.40 0.44 -16.15
C PHE A 9 17.12 1.25 -16.43
N PRO A 10 17.01 1.91 -17.61
CA PRO A 10 15.74 2.48 -18.03
C PRO A 10 14.62 1.43 -18.00
N ARG A 11 13.43 1.87 -17.56
CA ARG A 11 12.20 1.09 -17.71
C ARG A 11 11.83 1.04 -19.19
N LYS A 12 11.30 -0.09 -19.63
CA LYS A 12 10.67 -0.19 -20.95
C LYS A 12 9.28 0.44 -20.89
N ASP A 13 8.73 0.81 -22.05
CA ASP A 13 7.34 1.27 -22.14
C ASP A 13 6.40 0.19 -21.57
N ASP A 14 5.41 0.63 -20.79
CA ASP A 14 4.41 -0.20 -20.11
C ASP A 14 4.95 -1.29 -19.15
N GLU A 15 6.25 -1.29 -18.85
CA GLU A 15 6.84 -2.24 -17.90
C GLU A 15 6.50 -1.84 -16.46
N ASP A 16 5.76 -2.69 -15.75
CA ASP A 16 5.47 -2.49 -14.34
C ASP A 16 6.74 -2.55 -13.46
N TYR A 17 6.65 -2.02 -12.24
CA TYR A 17 7.80 -1.93 -11.34
C TYR A 17 8.38 -3.29 -10.97
N ALA A 18 7.54 -4.31 -10.75
CA ALA A 18 8.01 -5.64 -10.40
C ALA A 18 8.74 -6.31 -11.56
N SER A 19 8.20 -6.21 -12.78
CA SER A 19 8.86 -6.67 -14.00
C SER A 19 10.23 -6.00 -14.20
N TRP A 20 10.33 -4.69 -13.95
CA TRP A 20 11.58 -3.95 -14.00
C TRP A 20 12.62 -4.44 -12.98
N VAL A 21 12.21 -4.64 -11.71
CA VAL A 21 13.08 -5.17 -10.66
C VAL A 21 13.61 -6.56 -11.03
N MET A 22 12.72 -7.46 -11.47
CA MET A 22 13.10 -8.83 -11.83
C MET A 22 14.07 -8.87 -13.00
N ARG A 23 13.89 -7.99 -14.00
CA ARG A 23 14.78 -7.89 -15.16
C ARG A 23 16.14 -7.28 -14.82
N THR A 24 16.18 -6.29 -13.93
CA THR A 24 17.42 -5.57 -13.57
C THR A 24 18.30 -6.33 -12.57
N MET A 25 17.73 -7.32 -11.89
CA MET A 25 18.42 -8.15 -10.89
C MET A 25 18.39 -9.64 -11.27
N PRO A 26 19.04 -10.04 -12.39
CA PRO A 26 19.14 -11.45 -12.76
C PRO A 26 19.94 -12.22 -11.70
N VAL A 27 19.50 -13.43 -11.37
CA VAL A 27 20.12 -14.26 -10.32
C VAL A 27 20.97 -15.34 -10.95
N ASP A 28 22.19 -15.56 -10.45
CA ASP A 28 22.95 -16.78 -10.72
C ASP A 28 22.21 -17.97 -10.09
N PRO A 29 21.69 -18.94 -10.88
CA PRO A 29 20.89 -20.04 -10.35
C PRO A 29 21.62 -20.92 -9.33
N ALA A 30 22.96 -20.93 -9.31
CA ALA A 30 23.74 -21.70 -8.35
C ALA A 30 24.02 -20.94 -7.04
N ARG A 31 23.69 -19.65 -6.98
CA ARG A 31 24.05 -18.71 -5.90
C ARG A 31 22.90 -17.75 -5.60
N GLY A 32 21.70 -18.30 -5.50
CA GLY A 32 20.47 -17.57 -5.18
C GLY A 32 20.01 -17.78 -3.74
N PHE A 33 19.02 -16.96 -3.36
CA PHE A 33 18.29 -17.10 -2.11
C PHE A 33 17.30 -18.28 -2.18
N PRO A 34 17.05 -19.03 -1.09
CA PRO A 34 17.69 -18.92 0.22
C PRO A 34 18.83 -19.92 0.44
N VAL A 35 19.19 -20.73 -0.55
CA VAL A 35 20.16 -21.83 -0.41
C VAL A 35 21.13 -21.82 -1.59
N ASN A 36 22.42 -21.92 -1.31
CA ASN A 36 23.45 -22.02 -2.34
C ASN A 36 23.63 -23.46 -2.85
N GLY A 37 24.50 -23.64 -3.87
CA GLY A 37 24.78 -24.94 -4.49
C GLY A 37 25.38 -26.03 -3.59
N VAL A 38 25.68 -25.74 -2.31
CA VAL A 38 26.18 -26.73 -1.33
C VAL A 38 25.22 -26.94 -0.15
N GLU A 39 23.93 -26.62 -0.35
CA GLU A 39 22.86 -26.80 0.65
C GLU A 39 23.04 -25.96 1.93
N SER A 40 23.79 -24.86 1.85
CA SER A 40 23.95 -23.88 2.94
C SER A 40 23.02 -22.68 2.73
N TRP A 41 22.53 -22.10 3.82
CA TRP A 41 21.78 -20.85 3.79
C TRP A 41 22.58 -19.76 3.06
N HIS A 42 21.89 -18.99 2.23
CA HIS A 42 22.45 -17.90 1.43
C HIS A 42 21.59 -16.63 1.62
N GLY A 43 22.21 -15.59 2.16
CA GLY A 43 21.55 -14.37 2.65
C GLY A 43 20.96 -13.44 1.60
N GLY A 44 21.20 -13.70 0.31
CA GLY A 44 20.88 -12.77 -0.77
C GLY A 44 20.98 -13.43 -2.13
N ILE A 45 21.43 -12.70 -3.15
CA ILE A 45 21.59 -13.22 -4.50
C ILE A 45 22.91 -12.73 -5.09
N HIS A 46 23.55 -13.59 -5.89
CA HIS A 46 24.60 -13.13 -6.80
C HIS A 46 23.98 -12.66 -8.10
N ILE A 47 24.33 -11.43 -8.50
CA ILE A 47 23.85 -10.80 -9.72
C ILE A 47 25.00 -10.74 -10.72
N PRO A 48 24.95 -11.51 -11.82
CA PRO A 48 25.92 -11.41 -12.90
C PRO A 48 25.86 -10.03 -13.55
N HIS A 49 27.01 -9.51 -13.97
CA HIS A 49 27.07 -8.24 -14.68
C HIS A 49 27.79 -8.40 -16.02
N THR A 50 27.21 -7.83 -17.06
CA THR A 50 27.69 -7.93 -18.44
C THR A 50 28.80 -6.94 -18.79
N ASP A 51 29.22 -6.08 -17.86
CA ASP A 51 30.11 -4.97 -18.19
C ASP A 51 31.57 -5.41 -18.20
N SER A 52 32.03 -5.80 -19.38
CA SER A 52 33.44 -5.96 -19.74
C SER A 52 34.05 -4.71 -20.40
N GLY A 53 33.26 -3.65 -20.59
CA GLY A 53 33.65 -2.39 -21.27
C GLY A 53 34.20 -1.28 -20.34
N VAL A 54 34.59 -0.15 -20.94
CA VAL A 54 35.30 0.98 -20.27
C VAL A 54 34.38 1.80 -19.32
N PHE A 55 33.06 1.79 -19.54
CA PHE A 55 32.08 2.48 -18.69
C PHE A 55 31.17 1.47 -17.99
N ALA A 56 31.60 0.97 -16.83
CA ALA A 56 30.79 0.07 -16.02
C ALA A 56 29.59 0.82 -15.41
N ASN A 57 28.40 0.22 -15.46
CA ASN A 57 27.23 0.67 -14.74
C ASN A 57 27.54 0.66 -13.24
N PRO A 58 27.44 1.81 -12.58
CA PRO A 58 27.74 1.90 -11.16
C PRO A 58 26.68 1.19 -10.32
N LEU A 59 27.12 0.63 -9.20
CA LEU A 59 26.25 0.18 -8.12
C LEU A 59 25.80 1.38 -7.31
N ARG A 60 24.52 1.41 -6.94
CA ARG A 60 23.86 2.53 -6.27
C ARG A 60 23.16 2.09 -5.00
N ALA A 61 23.00 3.02 -4.06
CA ALA A 61 22.17 2.78 -2.88
C ALA A 61 20.70 2.57 -3.29
N VAL A 62 20.06 1.54 -2.74
CA VAL A 62 18.70 1.14 -3.13
C VAL A 62 17.60 2.01 -2.53
N ALA A 63 17.91 2.72 -1.44
CA ALA A 63 17.05 3.66 -0.74
C ALA A 63 17.94 4.65 0.03
N ASP A 64 17.36 5.74 0.52
CA ASP A 64 18.03 6.63 1.47
C ASP A 64 18.45 5.85 2.72
N GLY A 65 19.57 6.23 3.33
CA GLY A 65 20.06 5.53 4.51
C GLY A 65 21.41 6.02 5.00
N VAL A 66 21.96 5.29 5.96
CA VAL A 66 23.25 5.57 6.60
C VAL A 66 24.19 4.40 6.36
N VAL A 67 25.34 4.67 5.78
CA VAL A 67 26.43 3.70 5.63
C VAL A 67 26.97 3.37 7.03
N VAL A 68 26.75 2.13 7.47
CA VAL A 68 27.21 1.65 8.77
C VAL A 68 28.55 0.92 8.65
N TRP A 69 28.90 0.47 7.45
CA TRP A 69 30.19 -0.12 7.14
C TRP A 69 30.53 0.00 5.65
N ALA A 70 31.81 0.24 5.35
CA ALA A 70 32.35 0.17 4.00
C ALA A 70 33.82 -0.27 4.04
N SER A 71 34.26 -1.04 3.06
CA SER A 71 35.66 -1.45 2.91
C SER A 71 36.15 -1.30 1.48
N TYR A 72 37.38 -0.81 1.31
CA TYR A 72 38.04 -0.87 0.01
C TYR A 72 38.47 -2.31 -0.30
N PRO A 73 38.32 -2.78 -1.56
CA PRO A 73 38.78 -4.11 -1.93
C PRO A 73 40.30 -4.21 -1.85
N ALA A 74 40.78 -5.44 -1.69
CA ALA A 74 42.18 -5.77 -1.86
C ALA A 74 42.66 -5.44 -3.28
N SER A 75 43.96 -5.20 -3.44
CA SER A 75 44.54 -4.96 -4.77
C SER A 75 44.33 -6.15 -5.70
N PRO A 76 44.31 -5.96 -7.04
CA PRO A 76 44.16 -7.05 -7.99
C PRO A 76 45.16 -8.20 -7.80
N GLU A 77 46.39 -7.91 -7.38
CA GLU A 77 47.42 -8.92 -7.08
C GLU A 77 47.03 -9.76 -5.85
N LYS A 78 46.57 -9.11 -4.78
CA LYS A 78 46.09 -9.80 -3.57
C LYS A 78 44.83 -10.62 -3.87
N ARG A 79 43.91 -10.09 -4.69
CA ARG A 79 42.72 -10.81 -5.16
C ARG A 79 43.08 -12.07 -5.94
N GLY A 80 44.17 -12.03 -6.72
CA GLY A 80 44.68 -13.17 -7.50
C GLY A 80 45.36 -14.26 -6.65
N THR A 81 45.50 -14.07 -5.34
CA THR A 81 46.17 -15.01 -4.43
C THR A 81 45.24 -15.42 -3.28
N LYS A 82 45.60 -16.49 -2.56
CA LYS A 82 44.86 -16.90 -1.36
C LYS A 82 44.98 -15.82 -0.26
N PRO A 83 43.93 -15.58 0.53
CA PRO A 83 42.70 -16.39 0.59
C PRO A 83 41.62 -15.98 -0.41
N LEU A 84 41.69 -14.81 -1.06
CA LEU A 84 40.65 -14.27 -1.94
C LEU A 84 40.48 -15.01 -3.28
N ASN A 85 41.47 -15.82 -3.67
CA ASN A 85 41.41 -16.71 -4.83
C ASN A 85 41.10 -18.16 -4.41
N TYR A 86 40.16 -18.37 -3.48
CA TYR A 86 39.78 -19.71 -2.98
C TYR A 86 39.05 -20.55 -4.06
N GLU A 87 38.03 -19.97 -4.69
CA GLU A 87 37.24 -20.58 -5.78
C GLU A 87 37.40 -19.81 -7.11
N GLY A 88 38.48 -19.04 -7.23
CA GLY A 88 38.65 -18.02 -8.26
C GLY A 88 38.69 -16.61 -7.65
N ALA A 89 39.25 -15.67 -8.41
CA ALA A 89 39.49 -14.30 -7.97
C ALA A 89 38.19 -13.66 -7.47
N THR A 90 38.17 -13.24 -6.20
CA THR A 90 37.00 -12.67 -5.54
C THR A 90 37.33 -11.36 -4.84
N ASP A 91 36.62 -10.29 -5.20
CA ASP A 91 36.76 -8.99 -4.55
C ASP A 91 36.12 -9.02 -3.14
N ASN A 92 36.69 -8.24 -2.20
CA ASN A 92 36.20 -8.12 -0.82
C ASN A 92 35.83 -6.68 -0.43
N GLY A 93 35.65 -5.82 -1.43
CA GLY A 93 35.04 -4.51 -1.21
C GLY A 93 33.56 -4.68 -0.89
N CYS A 94 33.07 -3.94 0.10
CA CYS A 94 31.68 -4.02 0.51
C CYS A 94 31.14 -2.69 1.05
N VAL A 95 29.81 -2.57 1.03
CA VAL A 95 29.07 -1.47 1.66
C VAL A 95 27.82 -2.05 2.32
N LEU A 96 27.65 -1.79 3.61
CA LEU A 96 26.45 -2.08 4.39
C LEU A 96 25.75 -0.76 4.73
N ILE A 97 24.49 -0.65 4.35
CA ILE A 97 23.66 0.54 4.57
C ILE A 97 22.49 0.15 5.48
N ARG A 98 22.27 0.94 6.54
CA ARG A 98 21.05 0.90 7.36
C ARG A 98 20.05 1.88 6.77
N HIS A 99 18.88 1.41 6.40
CA HIS A 99 17.80 2.21 5.83
C HIS A 99 16.73 2.46 6.88
N GLU A 100 16.17 3.66 6.84
CA GLU A 100 14.97 4.02 7.59
C GLU A 100 13.95 4.56 6.59
N MET A 101 12.82 3.88 6.49
CA MET A 101 11.80 4.17 5.49
C MET A 101 10.43 4.14 6.17
N LEU A 102 9.62 5.17 5.93
CA LEU A 102 8.21 5.10 6.28
C LEU A 102 7.52 4.10 5.35
N ILE A 103 6.55 3.32 5.82
CA ILE A 103 5.76 2.38 5.03
C ILE A 103 4.27 2.48 5.35
N GLY A 104 3.43 2.20 4.35
CA GLY A 104 1.98 2.13 4.47
C GLY A 104 1.24 3.48 4.47
N GLU A 105 -0.07 3.40 4.25
CA GLU A 105 -0.96 4.56 4.15
C GLU A 105 -0.91 5.45 5.40
N ILE A 106 -1.13 4.86 6.59
CA ILE A 106 -0.80 5.49 7.87
C ILE A 106 0.67 5.14 8.15
N PRO A 107 1.60 6.10 8.04
CA PRO A 107 3.03 5.79 7.96
C PRO A 107 3.56 5.14 9.25
N GLU A 108 4.34 4.06 9.10
CA GLU A 108 5.14 3.45 10.18
C GLU A 108 6.62 3.40 9.77
N THR A 109 7.54 3.67 10.70
CA THR A 109 8.96 3.59 10.43
C THR A 109 9.44 2.15 10.40
N CYS A 110 9.95 1.72 9.25
CA CYS A 110 10.60 0.44 9.04
C CYS A 110 12.12 0.62 8.88
N VAL A 111 12.89 -0.24 9.55
CA VAL A 111 14.35 -0.31 9.38
C VAL A 111 14.74 -1.64 8.73
N PHE A 112 15.57 -1.56 7.71
CA PHE A 112 16.18 -2.73 7.07
C PHE A 112 17.60 -2.41 6.63
N TYR A 113 18.36 -3.45 6.30
CA TYR A 113 19.75 -3.33 5.87
C TYR A 113 19.90 -3.81 4.44
N SER A 114 20.70 -3.11 3.64
CA SER A 114 21.19 -3.61 2.36
C SER A 114 22.70 -3.79 2.40
N LEU A 115 23.17 -4.93 1.90
CA LEU A 115 24.57 -5.28 1.80
C LEU A 115 24.93 -5.50 0.34
N THR A 116 25.92 -4.75 -0.14
CA THR A 116 26.56 -4.97 -1.44
C THR A 116 27.98 -5.49 -1.19
N MET A 117 28.28 -6.69 -1.68
CA MET A 117 29.58 -7.37 -1.52
C MET A 117 30.24 -7.64 -2.87
N HIS A 118 31.54 -7.90 -2.84
CA HIS A 118 32.37 -8.20 -4.02
C HIS A 118 32.51 -7.02 -4.98
N MET A 119 32.63 -5.81 -4.43
CA MET A 119 32.86 -4.59 -5.20
C MET A 119 34.36 -4.45 -5.51
N LYS A 120 34.72 -4.18 -6.78
CA LYS A 120 36.13 -3.86 -7.16
C LYS A 120 36.51 -2.40 -6.91
N GLN A 121 35.52 -1.56 -6.65
CA GLN A 121 35.71 -0.18 -6.24
C GLN A 121 34.57 0.23 -5.33
N VAL A 122 34.90 0.82 -4.19
CA VAL A 122 33.98 1.57 -3.34
C VAL A 122 34.35 3.05 -3.46
N ARG A 123 33.34 3.90 -3.58
CA ARG A 123 33.52 5.34 -3.77
C ARG A 123 34.25 5.97 -2.56
N PRO A 124 35.29 6.82 -2.75
CA PRO A 124 36.02 7.43 -1.65
C PRO A 124 35.16 8.18 -0.64
N GLU A 125 34.10 8.85 -1.13
CA GLU A 125 33.12 9.55 -0.31
C GLU A 125 32.34 8.62 0.63
N ILE A 126 32.24 7.32 0.31
CA ILE A 126 31.58 6.28 1.12
C ILE A 126 32.55 5.63 2.12
N LEU A 127 33.84 5.62 1.83
CA LEU A 127 34.86 4.93 2.64
C LEU A 127 35.13 5.60 3.98
N SER A 128 34.92 6.91 4.08
CA SER A 128 35.70 7.71 5.01
C SER A 128 35.29 7.62 6.47
N LYS A 129 34.03 7.30 6.82
CA LYS A 129 33.52 7.14 8.21
C LYS A 129 32.21 6.32 8.22
N SER A 130 31.97 5.47 9.22
CA SER A 130 30.59 5.04 9.51
C SER A 130 29.73 6.28 9.81
N GLY A 131 28.46 6.27 9.43
CA GLY A 131 27.55 7.41 9.63
C GLY A 131 27.37 8.33 8.41
N ILE A 132 27.89 7.96 7.23
CA ILE A 132 27.66 8.73 6.00
C ILE A 132 26.23 8.52 5.51
N ASN A 133 25.49 9.62 5.31
CA ASN A 133 24.18 9.56 4.67
C ASN A 133 24.33 9.33 3.17
N VAL A 134 23.49 8.45 2.63
CA VAL A 134 23.39 8.21 1.20
C VAL A 134 21.95 8.38 0.72
N ARG A 135 21.80 8.81 -0.52
CA ARG A 135 20.50 8.91 -1.21
C ARG A 135 20.22 7.71 -2.08
N ARG A 136 18.96 7.37 -2.25
CA ARG A 136 18.51 6.42 -3.28
C ARG A 136 19.12 6.82 -4.62
N GLY A 137 19.73 5.86 -5.30
CA GLY A 137 20.36 6.09 -6.58
C GLY A 137 21.74 6.74 -6.49
N GLN A 138 22.25 7.15 -5.33
CA GLN A 138 23.63 7.62 -5.20
C GLN A 138 24.61 6.49 -5.55
N ILE A 139 25.63 6.80 -6.35
CA ILE A 139 26.68 5.82 -6.69
C ILE A 139 27.48 5.47 -5.44
N ILE A 140 27.57 4.18 -5.12
CA ILE A 140 28.37 3.67 -4.00
C ILE A 140 29.64 2.94 -4.46
N GLY A 141 29.71 2.51 -5.73
CA GLY A 141 30.88 1.85 -6.28
C GLY A 141 30.60 1.12 -7.59
N THR A 142 31.35 0.06 -7.85
CA THR A 142 31.21 -0.75 -9.08
C THR A 142 31.29 -2.25 -8.80
N THR A 143 30.66 -3.03 -9.67
CA THR A 143 30.70 -4.49 -9.66
C THR A 143 32.12 -5.02 -9.79
N GLY A 144 32.48 -6.01 -8.97
CA GLY A 144 33.76 -6.71 -9.02
C GLY A 144 33.62 -8.15 -9.48
N MET A 145 34.39 -9.03 -8.85
CA MET A 145 34.53 -10.43 -9.23
C MET A 145 34.09 -11.36 -8.10
N VAL A 146 33.42 -12.46 -8.46
CA VAL A 146 33.11 -13.57 -7.55
C VAL A 146 33.48 -14.89 -8.22
N GLY A 147 34.45 -15.61 -7.67
CA GLY A 147 34.92 -16.88 -8.23
C GLY A 147 35.38 -16.74 -9.69
N GLY A 148 36.05 -15.63 -10.03
CA GLY A 148 36.52 -15.37 -11.39
C GLY A 148 35.45 -14.92 -12.40
N ARG A 149 34.21 -14.64 -11.96
CA ARG A 149 33.14 -14.09 -12.82
C ARG A 149 32.78 -12.66 -12.42
N ASN A 150 32.44 -11.82 -13.40
CA ASN A 150 31.96 -10.46 -13.17
C ASN A 150 30.56 -10.49 -12.54
N ALA A 151 30.49 -10.21 -11.24
CA ALA A 151 29.27 -10.32 -10.45
C ALA A 151 29.45 -9.59 -9.11
N TYR A 152 28.35 -9.40 -8.40
CA TYR A 152 28.34 -8.93 -7.01
C TYR A 152 27.29 -9.71 -6.22
N HIS A 153 27.42 -9.73 -4.89
CA HIS A 153 26.39 -10.26 -4.00
C HIS A 153 25.58 -9.11 -3.44
N PHE A 154 24.25 -9.25 -3.47
CA PHE A 154 23.32 -8.28 -2.91
C PHE A 154 22.35 -8.96 -1.96
N GLN A 155 22.19 -8.37 -0.77
CA GLN A 155 21.41 -8.96 0.31
C GLN A 155 20.60 -7.89 1.03
N MET A 156 19.39 -8.25 1.46
CA MET A 156 18.57 -7.44 2.35
C MET A 156 18.12 -8.26 3.55
N CYS A 157 18.15 -7.64 4.73
CA CYS A 157 17.75 -8.28 5.98
C CYS A 157 17.23 -7.28 7.01
N CYS A 158 16.55 -7.77 8.04
CA CYS A 158 16.09 -6.97 9.16
C CYS A 158 16.08 -7.77 10.47
N SER A 159 15.93 -7.06 11.59
CA SER A 159 15.73 -7.65 12.91
C SER A 159 14.31 -8.23 13.05
N ALA A 160 14.06 -9.05 14.07
CA ALA A 160 12.72 -9.59 14.35
C ALA A 160 11.70 -8.48 14.66
N GLU A 161 12.10 -7.43 15.37
CA GLU A 161 11.25 -6.26 15.65
C GLU A 161 10.80 -5.60 14.34
N MET A 162 11.73 -5.40 13.40
CA MET A 162 11.42 -4.77 12.13
C MET A 162 10.66 -5.67 11.17
N LEU A 163 10.84 -7.00 11.24
CA LEU A 163 9.98 -7.92 10.49
C LEU A 163 8.52 -7.74 10.88
N LYS A 164 8.21 -7.58 12.17
CA LYS A 164 6.84 -7.33 12.64
C LYS A 164 6.27 -6.02 12.09
N ILE A 165 7.10 -4.99 11.90
CA ILE A 165 6.69 -3.75 11.22
C ILE A 165 6.49 -3.96 9.72
N ILE A 166 7.33 -4.77 9.05
CA ILE A 166 7.22 -5.03 7.61
C ILE A 166 5.97 -5.85 7.29
N CYS A 167 5.73 -6.95 8.00
CA CYS A 167 4.72 -7.94 7.64
C CYS A 167 3.68 -8.29 8.73
N GLY A 168 3.72 -7.63 9.89
CA GLY A 168 2.76 -7.85 10.98
C GLY A 168 3.03 -9.07 11.88
N ARG A 169 4.06 -9.87 11.59
CA ARG A 169 4.43 -11.08 12.35
C ARG A 169 5.94 -11.31 12.34
N ASP A 170 6.43 -12.08 13.30
CA ASP A 170 7.85 -12.41 13.49
C ASP A 170 8.10 -13.92 13.59
N ARG A 171 7.15 -14.73 13.11
CA ARG A 171 7.18 -16.19 13.12
C ARG A 171 6.22 -16.78 12.08
N GLY A 172 6.54 -17.99 11.61
CA GLY A 172 5.77 -18.87 10.71
C GLY A 172 4.44 -18.33 10.14
N TYR A 173 3.30 -18.79 10.66
CA TYR A 173 1.95 -18.63 10.08
C TYR A 173 1.24 -17.32 10.44
N LEU A 174 0.29 -16.92 9.60
CA LEU A 174 -0.49 -15.70 9.80
C LEU A 174 -1.59 -16.01 10.81
N ASP A 175 -1.71 -15.19 11.86
CA ASP A 175 -2.80 -15.31 12.82
C ASP A 175 -4.12 -14.91 12.17
N ILE A 176 -5.00 -15.90 11.96
CA ILE A 176 -6.32 -15.72 11.35
C ILE A 176 -7.44 -15.45 12.37
N SER A 177 -7.12 -15.37 13.67
CA SER A 177 -8.11 -15.11 14.72
C SER A 177 -8.54 -13.64 14.79
N ALA A 178 -7.72 -12.73 14.25
CA ALA A 178 -7.95 -11.29 14.20
C ALA A 178 -7.61 -10.74 12.81
N SER A 179 -8.21 -9.60 12.45
CA SER A 179 -7.82 -8.90 11.21
C SER A 179 -6.38 -8.38 11.31
N GLY A 180 -5.80 -8.10 10.15
CA GLY A 180 -4.47 -7.54 9.99
C GLY A 180 -4.32 -6.13 10.54
N ARG A 181 -3.20 -5.51 10.20
CA ARG A 181 -2.79 -4.22 10.78
C ARG A 181 -3.75 -3.10 10.41
N ALA A 182 -4.04 -2.24 11.39
CA ALA A 182 -4.90 -1.07 11.20
C ALA A 182 -4.17 0.13 10.55
N LYS A 183 -2.86 0.27 10.77
CA LYS A 183 -2.04 1.42 10.32
C LYS A 183 -1.50 1.23 8.91
N SER A 184 -0.39 0.51 8.78
CA SER A 184 0.24 0.28 7.48
C SER A 184 -0.58 -0.72 6.66
N ARG A 185 -1.44 -0.19 5.78
CA ARG A 185 -2.24 -0.92 4.79
C ARG A 185 -1.84 -0.46 3.39
N TYR A 186 -1.73 -1.40 2.46
CA TYR A 186 -1.41 -1.11 1.05
C TYR A 186 -1.67 -2.33 0.17
N GLY A 187 -1.75 -2.10 -1.15
CA GLY A 187 -1.85 -3.16 -2.15
C GLY A 187 -3.19 -3.91 -2.12
N ASN A 188 -3.13 -5.20 -2.42
CA ASN A 188 -4.31 -6.07 -2.53
C ASN A 188 -4.97 -6.32 -1.18
N ARG A 189 -6.23 -6.79 -1.19
CA ARG A 189 -6.98 -7.16 0.02
C ARG A 189 -7.15 -8.67 0.12
N TYR A 190 -7.26 -9.16 1.35
CA TYR A 190 -7.36 -10.58 1.63
C TYR A 190 -8.38 -10.84 2.71
N PHE A 191 -9.15 -11.92 2.57
CA PHE A 191 -10.21 -12.26 3.51
C PHE A 191 -10.12 -13.71 3.98
N TYR A 192 -10.52 -13.94 5.22
CA TYR A 192 -10.81 -15.27 5.75
C TYR A 192 -12.30 -15.34 6.08
N PHE A 193 -12.97 -16.30 5.45
CA PHE A 193 -14.37 -16.61 5.68
C PHE A 193 -14.44 -17.90 6.50
N PRO A 194 -14.89 -17.85 7.76
CA PRO A 194 -15.10 -19.07 8.54
C PRO A 194 -16.21 -19.92 7.90
N ALA A 195 -16.25 -21.22 8.23
CA ALA A 195 -17.40 -22.05 7.89
C ALA A 195 -18.68 -21.45 8.50
N GLY A 196 -19.78 -21.52 7.76
CA GLY A 196 -21.04 -20.86 8.13
C GLY A 196 -21.09 -19.38 7.74
N THR A 197 -20.22 -18.89 6.84
CA THR A 197 -20.31 -17.53 6.33
C THR A 197 -21.54 -17.39 5.43
N PRO A 198 -22.43 -16.40 5.68
CA PRO A 198 -23.62 -16.21 4.86
C PRO A 198 -23.27 -15.77 3.43
N VAL A 199 -23.94 -16.38 2.44
CA VAL A 199 -23.81 -16.05 1.01
C VAL A 199 -25.17 -15.65 0.46
N TYR A 200 -25.21 -14.54 -0.26
CA TYR A 200 -26.41 -13.93 -0.81
C TYR A 200 -26.43 -14.07 -2.33
N ASN A 201 -27.64 -14.26 -2.88
CA ASN A 201 -27.84 -14.28 -4.33
C ASN A 201 -28.27 -12.89 -4.81
N GLY A 202 -27.90 -12.56 -6.04
CA GLY A 202 -28.30 -11.34 -6.73
C GLY A 202 -27.55 -11.20 -8.04
N ASN A 203 -28.25 -10.78 -9.11
CA ASN A 203 -27.64 -10.52 -10.40
C ASN A 203 -26.68 -9.31 -10.34
N SER A 204 -26.99 -8.38 -9.44
CA SER A 204 -26.21 -7.21 -9.11
C SER A 204 -26.20 -7.02 -7.59
N PRO A 205 -25.29 -6.21 -7.04
CA PRO A 205 -25.30 -5.92 -5.61
C PRO A 205 -26.47 -5.02 -5.16
N TYR A 206 -27.26 -4.49 -6.11
CA TYR A 206 -28.48 -3.73 -5.84
C TYR A 206 -29.72 -4.61 -5.66
N GLU A 207 -29.64 -5.88 -6.09
CA GLU A 207 -30.73 -6.86 -6.09
C GLU A 207 -30.40 -8.05 -5.17
N LEU A 208 -29.67 -7.80 -4.08
CA LEU A 208 -29.32 -8.84 -3.14
C LEU A 208 -30.56 -9.36 -2.40
N SER A 209 -30.62 -10.67 -2.20
CA SER A 209 -31.66 -11.30 -1.40
C SER A 209 -31.68 -10.72 0.03
N LEU A 210 -32.87 -10.52 0.60
CA LEU A 210 -33.02 -10.01 1.99
C LEU A 210 -32.40 -10.94 3.04
N PHE A 211 -32.37 -12.24 2.75
CA PHE A 211 -31.80 -13.27 3.60
C PHE A 211 -30.69 -14.01 2.84
N PRO A 212 -29.69 -14.58 3.56
CA PRO A 212 -28.71 -15.45 2.94
C PRO A 212 -29.39 -16.62 2.23
N PHE A 213 -29.00 -16.89 0.99
CA PHE A 213 -29.49 -18.04 0.25
C PHE A 213 -28.83 -19.34 0.74
N CYS A 214 -27.56 -19.27 1.14
CA CYS A 214 -26.86 -20.39 1.75
C CYS A 214 -25.77 -19.91 2.71
N HIS A 215 -25.11 -20.86 3.37
CA HIS A 215 -23.93 -20.61 4.19
C HIS A 215 -22.78 -21.50 3.69
N THR A 216 -21.55 -21.00 3.75
CA THR A 216 -20.37 -21.77 3.36
C THR A 216 -20.24 -23.02 4.24
N SER A 217 -19.97 -24.18 3.65
CA SER A 217 -19.77 -25.44 4.38
C SER A 217 -18.33 -25.63 4.87
N ILE A 218 -17.40 -24.82 4.37
CA ILE A 218 -15.97 -24.86 4.68
C ILE A 218 -15.45 -23.44 4.90
N GLU A 219 -14.28 -23.36 5.51
CA GLU A 219 -13.50 -22.12 5.54
C GLU A 219 -12.97 -21.77 4.15
N LEU A 220 -12.94 -20.48 3.82
CA LEU A 220 -12.43 -19.98 2.54
C LEU A 220 -11.42 -18.85 2.77
N TYR A 221 -10.42 -18.80 1.90
CA TYR A 221 -9.33 -17.83 1.92
C TYR A 221 -9.35 -17.07 0.59
N ILE A 222 -9.61 -15.77 0.66
CA ILE A 222 -9.89 -14.95 -0.52
C ILE A 222 -8.70 -14.04 -0.79
N VAL A 223 -8.32 -13.97 -2.07
CA VAL A 223 -7.39 -13.00 -2.63
C VAL A 223 -8.20 -12.05 -3.50
N HIS A 224 -8.27 -10.77 -3.12
CA HIS A 224 -9.00 -9.73 -3.84
C HIS A 224 -8.01 -8.73 -4.46
N GLU A 225 -7.87 -8.80 -5.78
CA GLU A 225 -6.86 -8.10 -6.57
C GLU A 225 -7.53 -7.27 -7.66
N GLY A 226 -7.69 -5.97 -7.40
CA GLY A 226 -8.44 -5.09 -8.28
C GLY A 226 -9.90 -5.56 -8.42
N THR A 227 -10.34 -5.88 -9.64
CA THR A 227 -11.70 -6.33 -9.92
C THR A 227 -11.88 -7.84 -9.82
N LYS A 228 -10.90 -8.58 -9.30
CA LYS A 228 -10.89 -10.04 -9.34
C LYS A 228 -10.77 -10.65 -7.95
N THR A 229 -11.56 -11.67 -7.66
CA THR A 229 -11.37 -12.52 -6.49
C THR A 229 -10.94 -13.93 -6.89
N ARG A 230 -9.97 -14.46 -6.15
CA ARG A 230 -9.61 -15.88 -6.14
C ARG A 230 -9.97 -16.45 -4.78
N THR A 231 -10.76 -17.51 -4.81
CA THR A 231 -11.20 -18.20 -3.60
C THR A 231 -10.43 -19.49 -3.47
N MET A 232 -9.82 -19.69 -2.30
CA MET A 232 -8.98 -20.84 -2.00
C MET A 232 -9.53 -21.58 -0.78
N ARG A 233 -9.20 -22.86 -0.67
CA ARG A 233 -9.40 -23.67 0.54
C ARG A 233 -8.06 -24.21 1.01
N LYS A 234 -7.90 -24.45 2.31
CA LYS A 234 -6.68 -25.04 2.87
C LYS A 234 -6.80 -26.57 2.94
N VAL A 235 -5.88 -27.29 2.29
CA VAL A 235 -5.80 -28.76 2.28
C VAL A 235 -4.35 -29.17 2.56
N ASP A 236 -4.12 -29.98 3.60
CA ASP A 236 -2.79 -30.48 4.00
C ASP A 236 -1.70 -29.39 4.08
N GLY A 237 -2.07 -28.21 4.59
CA GLY A 237 -1.19 -27.06 4.74
C GLY A 237 -0.90 -26.28 3.44
N SER A 238 -1.50 -26.68 2.32
CA SER A 238 -1.45 -25.97 1.03
C SER A 238 -2.79 -25.28 0.74
N TYR A 239 -2.78 -24.33 -0.20
CA TYR A 239 -3.98 -23.63 -0.63
C TYR A 239 -4.37 -24.06 -2.04
N ASP A 240 -5.55 -24.66 -2.17
CA ASP A 240 -6.11 -25.12 -3.43
C ASP A 240 -7.16 -24.12 -3.94
N LEU A 241 -7.17 -23.88 -5.25
CA LEU A 241 -8.16 -23.03 -5.90
C LEU A 241 -9.54 -23.68 -5.84
N VAL A 242 -10.52 -22.95 -5.29
CA VAL A 242 -11.95 -23.28 -5.37
C VAL A 242 -12.55 -22.66 -6.63
N GLY A 243 -12.21 -21.41 -6.91
CA GLY A 243 -12.66 -20.71 -8.11
C GLY A 243 -12.24 -19.25 -8.13
N GLU A 244 -12.53 -18.59 -9.25
CA GLU A 244 -12.15 -17.21 -9.52
C GLU A 244 -13.28 -16.47 -10.24
N THR A 245 -13.57 -15.23 -9.85
CA THR A 245 -14.47 -14.34 -10.59
C THR A 245 -13.75 -13.05 -10.93
N ALA A 246 -13.84 -12.63 -12.19
CA ALA A 246 -13.13 -11.46 -12.74
C ALA A 246 -13.93 -10.14 -12.58
N ILE A 247 -15.15 -10.21 -12.07
CA ILE A 247 -16.03 -9.07 -11.79
C ILE A 247 -16.41 -9.11 -10.30
N ALA A 248 -15.40 -9.12 -9.45
CA ALA A 248 -15.55 -8.85 -8.03
C ALA A 248 -15.73 -7.34 -7.83
N VAL A 249 -16.99 -6.93 -7.73
CA VAL A 249 -17.34 -5.54 -7.42
C VAL A 249 -17.15 -5.32 -5.93
N ASP A 250 -16.44 -4.26 -5.55
CA ASP A 250 -16.46 -3.71 -4.18
C ASP A 250 -17.67 -2.78 -4.06
N TYR A 251 -18.83 -3.35 -3.75
CA TYR A 251 -20.04 -2.55 -3.58
C TYR A 251 -20.18 -2.12 -2.12
N ILE A 252 -19.96 -0.83 -1.87
CA ILE A 252 -20.09 -0.20 -0.56
C ILE A 252 -21.44 0.50 -0.48
N CYS A 253 -22.19 0.20 0.58
CA CYS A 253 -23.53 0.74 0.80
C CYS A 253 -23.85 0.92 2.29
N GLU A 254 -25.07 1.33 2.58
CA GLU A 254 -25.59 1.46 3.93
C GLU A 254 -25.42 0.16 4.75
N PRO A 255 -25.11 0.27 6.05
CA PRO A 255 -24.81 -0.91 6.85
C PRO A 255 -26.05 -1.79 7.02
N THR A 256 -25.90 -3.07 6.67
CA THR A 256 -26.92 -4.08 6.94
C THR A 256 -27.21 -4.18 8.44
N PRO A 257 -28.38 -4.70 8.86
CA PRO A 257 -28.68 -4.89 10.28
C PRO A 257 -27.63 -5.68 11.06
N VAL A 258 -26.93 -6.61 10.39
CA VAL A 258 -25.87 -7.43 11.00
C VAL A 258 -24.59 -6.63 11.25
N VAL A 259 -24.29 -5.68 10.37
CA VAL A 259 -23.08 -4.85 10.41
C VAL A 259 -23.29 -3.59 11.26
N ARG A 260 -24.53 -3.10 11.34
CA ARG A 260 -24.90 -1.90 12.11
C ARG A 260 -24.41 -1.99 13.55
N GLY A 261 -23.76 -0.92 14.02
CA GLY A 261 -23.14 -0.83 15.35
C GLY A 261 -21.70 -1.33 15.42
N HIS A 262 -21.21 -2.02 14.37
CA HIS A 262 -19.80 -2.42 14.25
C HIS A 262 -19.07 -1.62 13.16
N GLN A 263 -19.75 -1.33 12.05
CA GLN A 263 -19.26 -0.49 10.96
C GLN A 263 -20.34 0.53 10.53
N ILE A 264 -19.88 1.55 9.81
CA ILE A 264 -20.70 2.63 9.26
C ILE A 264 -21.15 2.36 7.81
N TYR A 265 -20.71 1.25 7.21
CA TYR A 265 -21.10 0.77 5.88
C TYR A 265 -21.04 -0.75 5.81
N SER A 266 -21.74 -1.32 4.83
CA SER A 266 -21.57 -2.71 4.37
C SER A 266 -20.73 -2.71 3.10
N GLU A 267 -19.94 -3.77 2.92
CA GLU A 267 -19.10 -3.92 1.74
C GLU A 267 -19.27 -5.32 1.17
N TRP A 268 -19.80 -5.39 -0.04
CA TRP A 268 -20.15 -6.63 -0.69
C TRP A 268 -19.11 -6.99 -1.73
N VAL A 269 -18.59 -8.22 -1.62
CA VAL A 269 -17.64 -8.78 -2.57
C VAL A 269 -18.23 -10.05 -3.17
N LYS A 270 -18.13 -10.17 -4.49
CA LYS A 270 -18.54 -11.37 -5.22
C LYS A 270 -17.44 -12.43 -5.20
N VAL A 271 -17.81 -13.67 -4.88
CA VAL A 271 -16.87 -14.78 -4.74
C VAL A 271 -17.42 -16.08 -5.33
N ILE A 272 -16.53 -16.98 -5.73
CA ILE A 272 -16.86 -18.38 -6.04
C ILE A 272 -16.63 -19.23 -4.79
N TYR A 273 -17.64 -19.98 -4.38
CA TYR A 273 -17.58 -20.94 -3.28
C TYR A 273 -17.95 -22.34 -3.81
N PRO A 274 -17.76 -23.43 -3.04
CA PRO A 274 -18.00 -24.79 -3.55
C PRO A 274 -19.42 -25.04 -4.09
N GLY A 275 -20.42 -24.24 -3.71
CA GLY A 275 -21.80 -24.34 -4.18
C GLY A 275 -22.16 -23.42 -5.34
N GLY A 276 -21.23 -22.62 -5.87
CA GLY A 276 -21.47 -21.71 -6.99
C GLY A 276 -20.83 -20.34 -6.80
N GLU A 277 -21.52 -19.28 -7.22
CA GLU A 277 -21.09 -17.89 -7.08
C GLU A 277 -22.11 -17.12 -6.22
N GLY A 278 -21.66 -16.15 -5.44
CA GLY A 278 -22.55 -15.31 -4.63
C GLY A 278 -21.84 -14.13 -3.99
N TRP A 279 -22.58 -13.37 -3.21
CA TRP A 279 -22.11 -12.15 -2.54
C TRP A 279 -21.93 -12.36 -1.05
N VAL A 280 -20.84 -11.81 -0.52
CA VAL A 280 -20.52 -11.85 0.92
C VAL A 280 -20.25 -10.42 1.39
N ASP A 281 -20.88 -10.03 2.51
CA ASP A 281 -20.62 -8.76 3.18
C ASP A 281 -19.33 -8.86 4.01
N VAL A 282 -18.21 -8.43 3.43
CA VAL A 282 -16.87 -8.49 4.04
C VAL A 282 -16.69 -7.50 5.20
N SER A 283 -17.67 -6.62 5.45
CA SER A 283 -17.69 -5.74 6.63
C SER A 283 -18.20 -6.45 7.89
N SER A 284 -18.71 -7.68 7.76
CA SER A 284 -19.12 -8.51 8.90
C SER A 284 -17.97 -8.72 9.91
N PRO A 285 -18.20 -8.55 11.23
CA PRO A 285 -17.15 -8.74 12.25
C PRO A 285 -16.63 -10.19 12.33
N LYS A 286 -17.35 -11.14 11.73
CA LYS A 286 -16.93 -12.55 11.60
C LYS A 286 -15.85 -12.75 10.54
N ILE A 287 -15.77 -11.86 9.55
CA ILE A 287 -14.79 -11.93 8.47
C ILE A 287 -13.53 -11.20 8.93
N LYS A 288 -12.38 -11.84 8.72
CA LYS A 288 -11.08 -11.25 9.03
C LYS A 288 -10.44 -10.75 7.76
N THR A 289 -9.77 -9.61 7.84
CA THR A 289 -9.33 -8.83 6.69
C THR A 289 -7.84 -8.49 6.80
N TRP A 290 -7.12 -8.57 5.69
CA TRP A 290 -5.69 -8.24 5.58
C TRP A 290 -5.39 -7.52 4.27
N THR A 291 -4.17 -7.02 4.14
CA THR A 291 -3.64 -6.39 2.91
C THR A 291 -2.29 -6.98 2.51
N ASP A 292 -1.67 -6.50 1.42
CA ASP A 292 -0.29 -6.89 1.06
C ASP A 292 0.69 -6.62 2.21
N ALA A 293 0.33 -5.69 3.11
CA ALA A 293 1.08 -5.38 4.31
C ALA A 293 1.19 -6.54 5.30
N ASP A 294 0.30 -7.53 5.26
CA ASP A 294 0.29 -8.63 6.24
C ASP A 294 0.91 -9.93 5.68
N PHE A 295 1.39 -9.88 4.43
CA PHE A 295 2.05 -10.98 3.75
C PHE A 295 1.28 -12.32 3.88
N PRO A 296 0.01 -12.45 3.45
CA PRO A 296 -0.78 -13.64 3.77
C PRO A 296 -0.26 -14.94 3.16
N ASP A 297 -0.40 -16.05 3.90
CA ASP A 297 0.08 -17.38 3.48
C ASP A 297 -0.56 -17.83 2.16
N TRP A 298 -1.87 -17.56 1.98
CA TRP A 298 -2.60 -17.90 0.76
C TRP A 298 -2.30 -16.95 -0.43
N ALA A 299 -1.56 -15.86 -0.18
CA ALA A 299 -0.95 -15.04 -1.21
C ALA A 299 0.46 -15.53 -1.58
N GLY A 300 0.90 -16.66 -1.03
CA GLY A 300 2.17 -17.32 -1.34
C GLY A 300 3.35 -16.90 -0.47
N TRP A 301 3.14 -16.09 0.57
CA TRP A 301 4.19 -15.71 1.51
C TRP A 301 4.50 -16.80 2.52
N ILE A 302 5.79 -17.03 2.77
CA ILE A 302 6.26 -18.09 3.65
C ILE A 302 7.38 -17.55 4.53
N LEU A 303 7.15 -17.52 5.85
CA LEU A 303 8.19 -17.27 6.84
C LEU A 303 8.79 -18.61 7.26
N VAL A 304 10.11 -18.71 7.20
CA VAL A 304 10.88 -19.92 7.48
C VAL A 304 11.71 -19.70 8.74
N ASP A 305 11.23 -20.26 9.85
CA ASP A 305 11.87 -20.29 11.17
C ASP A 305 11.95 -21.70 11.76
N ASP A 306 11.74 -22.74 10.94
CA ASP A 306 11.79 -24.15 11.36
C ASP A 306 13.22 -24.71 11.46
N ASP A 307 14.23 -23.91 11.11
CA ASP A 307 15.64 -24.26 11.23
C ASP A 307 16.33 -23.47 12.35
N LEU A 308 16.57 -24.17 13.46
CA LEU A 308 17.19 -23.59 14.66
C LEU A 308 18.67 -23.96 14.80
N THR A 309 19.24 -24.71 13.84
CA THR A 309 20.64 -25.12 13.95
C THR A 309 21.56 -23.95 13.64
N PRO A 310 22.66 -23.77 14.41
CA PRO A 310 23.62 -22.70 14.17
C PRO A 310 24.63 -23.05 13.08
N ASP A 311 24.42 -24.15 12.36
CA ASP A 311 25.40 -24.79 11.47
C ASP A 311 25.32 -24.30 10.02
N SER A 312 24.57 -23.22 9.76
CA SER A 312 24.36 -22.61 8.43
C SER A 312 23.94 -23.56 7.30
N GLN A 313 23.72 -24.85 7.57
CA GLN A 313 23.15 -25.80 6.63
C GLN A 313 21.65 -25.54 6.56
N CYS A 314 21.07 -25.60 5.36
CA CYS A 314 19.63 -25.49 5.23
C CYS A 314 18.97 -26.79 5.68
N ASN A 315 18.56 -26.85 6.96
CA ASN A 315 17.84 -27.97 7.55
C ASN A 315 16.31 -27.81 7.51
N SER A 316 15.82 -26.65 7.08
CA SER A 316 14.39 -26.37 6.91
C SER A 316 13.68 -27.41 6.04
N LYS A 317 12.62 -28.01 6.59
CA LYS A 317 11.74 -28.92 5.84
C LYS A 317 10.89 -28.15 4.85
N ILE A 318 10.53 -26.92 5.20
CA ILE A 318 9.74 -26.02 4.34
C ILE A 318 10.51 -25.72 3.05
N VAL A 319 11.77 -25.31 3.15
CA VAL A 319 12.61 -24.99 1.99
C VAL A 319 12.93 -26.24 1.16
N LYS A 320 13.25 -27.38 1.81
CA LYS A 320 13.48 -28.65 1.10
C LYS A 320 12.27 -29.08 0.28
N LYS A 321 11.07 -29.07 0.87
CA LYS A 321 9.81 -29.38 0.17
C LYS A 321 9.52 -28.40 -0.97
N ALA A 322 9.84 -27.12 -0.79
CA ALA A 322 9.66 -26.14 -1.86
C ALA A 322 10.58 -26.44 -3.06
N ARG A 323 11.85 -26.78 -2.83
CA ARG A 323 12.85 -27.08 -3.88
C ARG A 323 12.56 -28.34 -4.70
N GLU A 324 11.74 -29.26 -4.18
CA GLU A 324 11.23 -30.41 -4.96
C GLU A 324 10.37 -29.96 -6.16
N LYS A 325 9.82 -28.74 -6.12
CA LYS A 325 9.04 -28.16 -7.23
C LYS A 325 9.97 -27.54 -8.28
N ARG A 326 9.84 -27.96 -9.54
CA ARG A 326 10.65 -27.49 -10.68
C ARG A 326 10.66 -25.96 -10.88
N CYS A 327 9.59 -25.26 -10.47
CA CYS A 327 9.42 -23.82 -10.66
C CYS A 327 9.15 -23.09 -9.33
N ALA A 328 9.80 -23.51 -8.23
CA ALA A 328 9.65 -22.81 -6.95
C ALA A 328 10.10 -21.34 -7.05
N ASP A 329 9.23 -20.45 -6.60
CA ASP A 329 9.50 -19.02 -6.48
C ASP A 329 9.84 -18.68 -5.03
N PHE A 330 11.10 -18.32 -4.79
CA PHE A 330 11.60 -17.94 -3.48
C PHE A 330 11.48 -16.43 -3.20
N THR A 331 10.93 -15.63 -4.13
CA THR A 331 10.77 -14.17 -3.92
C THR A 331 9.81 -13.82 -2.78
N ARG A 332 8.98 -14.78 -2.36
CA ARG A 332 8.04 -14.64 -1.24
C ARG A 332 8.45 -15.41 0.02
N PHE A 333 9.69 -15.88 0.07
CA PHE A 333 10.25 -16.51 1.26
C PHE A 333 10.97 -15.48 2.12
N ILE A 334 10.81 -15.59 3.44
CA ILE A 334 11.53 -14.80 4.43
C ILE A 334 12.16 -15.80 5.40
N CYS A 335 13.48 -15.88 5.43
CA CYS A 335 14.19 -16.98 6.09
C CYS A 335 15.02 -16.47 7.26
N LYS A 336 14.91 -17.15 8.41
CA LYS A 336 15.63 -16.80 9.63
C LYS A 336 16.89 -17.64 9.79
N PHE A 337 18.06 -17.01 9.72
CA PHE A 337 19.35 -17.68 9.95
C PHE A 337 20.45 -16.66 10.31
N PRO A 338 21.63 -17.11 10.77
CA PRO A 338 22.73 -16.21 11.12
C PRO A 338 23.33 -15.47 9.92
N LEU A 339 23.75 -14.22 10.15
CA LEU A 339 24.45 -13.43 9.13
C LEU A 339 25.76 -14.10 8.69
N GLU A 340 25.93 -14.30 7.39
CA GLU A 340 27.10 -15.00 6.83
C GLU A 340 28.45 -14.34 7.20
N TRP A 341 28.43 -13.03 7.41
CA TRP A 341 29.60 -12.15 7.50
C TRP A 341 30.13 -11.95 8.93
N ASP A 342 29.62 -12.74 9.89
CA ASP A 342 30.12 -12.84 11.27
C ASP A 342 31.16 -13.95 11.42
N PHE A 343 32.44 -13.56 11.51
CA PHE A 343 33.53 -14.53 11.62
C PHE A 343 33.55 -15.27 12.97
N SER A 344 33.03 -14.66 14.04
CA SER A 344 33.12 -15.23 15.40
C SER A 344 32.39 -16.57 15.52
N SER A 345 31.36 -16.78 14.70
CA SER A 345 30.54 -17.99 14.65
C SER A 345 31.00 -19.00 13.57
N PHE A 346 32.13 -18.78 12.88
CA PHE A 346 32.55 -19.59 11.74
C PHE A 346 32.58 -21.11 12.04
N ASP A 347 33.24 -21.53 13.12
CA ASP A 347 33.40 -22.96 13.39
C ASP A 347 32.04 -23.60 13.74
N ALA A 348 31.17 -22.88 14.44
CA ALA A 348 29.80 -23.33 14.71
C ALA A 348 29.00 -23.51 13.40
N ARG A 349 29.16 -22.58 12.45
CA ARG A 349 28.47 -22.55 11.16
C ARG A 349 29.02 -23.52 10.12
N PHE A 350 30.27 -23.97 10.21
CA PHE A 350 30.86 -24.73 9.09
C PHE A 350 31.58 -26.02 9.49
N SER A 351 31.72 -26.35 10.77
CA SER A 351 32.42 -27.59 11.19
C SER A 351 31.77 -28.88 10.68
N TRP A 352 30.50 -28.84 10.26
CA TRP A 352 29.82 -29.98 9.64
C TRP A 352 30.46 -30.40 8.31
N LEU A 353 31.14 -29.49 7.60
CA LEU A 353 31.86 -29.79 6.35
C LEU A 353 33.00 -30.80 6.57
N LYS A 354 33.50 -30.94 7.80
CA LYS A 354 34.52 -31.92 8.19
C LYS A 354 33.96 -33.33 8.41
N LYS A 355 32.64 -33.51 8.32
CA LYS A 355 31.94 -34.78 8.53
C LYS A 355 31.25 -35.22 7.23
N PRO A 356 30.96 -36.53 7.06
CA PRO A 356 30.13 -37.00 5.95
C PRO A 356 28.79 -36.26 5.92
N ASN A 357 28.42 -35.75 4.75
CA ASN A 357 27.20 -34.97 4.56
C ASN A 357 26.71 -35.13 3.11
N ALA A 358 25.47 -34.70 2.83
CA ALA A 358 24.88 -34.84 1.50
C ALA A 358 25.43 -33.84 0.47
N SER A 359 26.04 -32.74 0.91
CA SER A 359 26.52 -31.66 0.06
C SER A 359 27.90 -31.93 -0.56
N LEU A 360 28.74 -32.72 0.11
CA LEU A 360 30.09 -33.05 -0.31
C LEU A 360 30.26 -34.57 -0.42
N SER A 361 30.82 -35.04 -1.55
CA SER A 361 31.15 -36.45 -1.73
C SER A 361 32.20 -36.96 -0.75
N GLU A 362 33.13 -36.08 -0.34
CA GLU A 362 34.16 -36.36 0.66
C GLU A 362 34.21 -35.22 1.70
N PRO A 363 34.32 -35.54 3.01
CA PRO A 363 34.48 -34.52 4.04
C PRO A 363 35.74 -33.66 3.83
N MET A 364 35.67 -32.38 4.18
CA MET A 364 36.81 -31.48 4.12
C MET A 364 37.91 -31.90 5.11
N ASN A 365 39.13 -32.09 4.60
CA ASN A 365 40.31 -32.22 5.45
C ASN A 365 40.69 -30.89 6.11
N ASP A 366 41.57 -30.93 7.12
CA ASP A 366 41.98 -29.75 7.89
C ASP A 366 42.61 -28.64 7.02
N LYS A 367 43.32 -29.01 5.95
CA LYS A 367 43.94 -28.03 5.03
C LYS A 367 42.89 -27.27 4.23
N SER A 368 41.90 -27.96 3.67
CA SER A 368 40.79 -27.34 2.94
C SER A 368 39.91 -26.50 3.87
N TYR A 369 39.62 -27.01 5.07
CA TYR A 369 38.84 -26.29 6.07
C TYR A 369 39.55 -25.01 6.54
N THR A 370 40.86 -25.07 6.74
CA THR A 370 41.68 -23.89 7.09
C THR A 370 41.66 -22.87 5.96
N ALA A 371 41.79 -23.30 4.70
CA ALA A 371 41.73 -22.39 3.55
C ALA A 371 40.35 -21.71 3.43
N LEU A 372 39.25 -22.44 3.65
CA LEU A 372 37.91 -21.86 3.71
C LEU A 372 37.78 -20.86 4.86
N LYS A 373 38.31 -21.19 6.04
CA LYS A 373 38.30 -20.31 7.21
C LYS A 373 39.03 -18.99 6.95
N GLU A 374 40.20 -19.05 6.30
CA GLU A 374 40.95 -17.85 5.90
C GLU A 374 40.19 -17.03 4.85
N TYR A 375 39.50 -17.68 3.91
CA TYR A 375 38.66 -17.03 2.91
C TYR A 375 37.47 -16.30 3.53
N VAL A 376 36.67 -16.97 4.36
CA VAL A 376 35.53 -16.36 5.05
C VAL A 376 36.00 -15.23 5.98
N LYS A 377 37.13 -15.40 6.67
CA LYS A 377 37.73 -14.32 7.48
C LYS A 377 38.04 -13.07 6.66
N ALA A 378 38.56 -13.23 5.44
CA ALA A 378 38.91 -12.12 4.56
C ALA A 378 37.70 -11.35 4.02
N LEU A 379 36.52 -11.97 4.01
CA LEU A 379 35.25 -11.36 3.60
C LEU A 379 34.43 -10.80 4.79
N SER A 380 34.69 -11.28 6.01
CA SER A 380 33.91 -10.93 7.20
C SER A 380 34.23 -9.54 7.72
N PHE A 381 33.19 -8.89 8.26
CA PHE A 381 33.30 -7.52 8.79
C PHE A 381 32.43 -7.25 10.03
N PHE A 382 31.61 -8.19 10.47
CA PHE A 382 30.62 -7.97 11.55
C PHE A 382 31.21 -7.39 12.83
N GLU A 383 32.37 -7.91 13.27
CA GLU A 383 33.11 -7.45 14.46
C GLU A 383 33.54 -5.98 14.40
N LYS A 384 33.54 -5.37 13.20
CA LYS A 384 33.94 -3.99 12.96
C LYS A 384 32.75 -3.02 12.92
N LEU A 385 31.52 -3.53 13.01
CA LEU A 385 30.31 -2.72 13.03
C LEU A 385 30.20 -1.96 14.36
N PRO A 386 29.51 -0.80 14.40
CA PRO A 386 29.16 -0.16 15.67
C PRO A 386 28.36 -1.11 16.58
N ALA A 387 28.53 -1.00 17.90
CA ALA A 387 27.89 -1.89 18.87
C ALA A 387 26.35 -1.92 18.76
N SER A 388 25.72 -0.79 18.48
CA SER A 388 24.27 -0.72 18.22
C SER A 388 23.84 -1.56 17.03
N ILE A 389 24.62 -1.52 15.94
CA ILE A 389 24.36 -2.29 14.73
C ILE A 389 24.63 -3.77 14.94
N GLN A 390 25.69 -4.12 15.69
CA GLN A 390 25.92 -5.52 16.08
C GLN A 390 24.72 -6.06 16.87
N SER A 391 24.17 -5.30 17.82
CA SER A 391 22.99 -5.72 18.58
C SER A 391 21.75 -5.95 17.71
N GLU A 392 21.55 -5.18 16.63
CA GLU A 392 20.43 -5.35 15.69
C GLU A 392 20.62 -6.57 14.77
N LEU A 393 21.87 -6.96 14.48
CA LEU A 393 22.21 -7.98 13.48
C LEU A 393 22.88 -9.25 14.05
N THR A 394 23.00 -9.36 15.38
CA THR A 394 23.58 -10.53 16.06
C THR A 394 22.59 -11.70 16.09
N GLY A 395 23.13 -12.93 16.09
CA GLY A 395 22.32 -14.14 16.17
C GLY A 395 21.64 -14.45 14.85
N GLN A 396 20.38 -14.88 14.88
CA GLN A 396 19.59 -15.11 13.67
C GLN A 396 18.83 -13.84 13.27
N VAL A 397 18.96 -13.44 12.00
CA VAL A 397 18.26 -12.30 11.40
C VAL A 397 17.34 -12.79 10.29
N TRP A 398 16.39 -11.95 9.88
CA TRP A 398 15.46 -12.29 8.81
C TRP A 398 15.99 -11.81 7.47
N HIS A 399 16.16 -12.75 6.55
CA HIS A 399 16.65 -12.52 5.19
C HIS A 399 15.51 -12.61 4.18
N PHE A 400 15.62 -11.82 3.13
CA PHE A 400 14.66 -11.78 2.03
C PHE A 400 15.38 -12.07 0.72
N ASP A 401 14.64 -12.58 -0.27
CA ASP A 401 15.01 -12.29 -1.65
C ASP A 401 14.90 -10.77 -1.84
N PRO A 402 15.99 -10.07 -2.20
CA PRO A 402 15.98 -8.61 -2.25
C PRO A 402 15.00 -8.07 -3.31
N ARG A 403 14.71 -8.82 -4.37
CA ARG A 403 13.74 -8.40 -5.39
C ARG A 403 12.33 -8.39 -4.81
N GLY A 404 11.98 -9.44 -4.08
CA GLY A 404 10.69 -9.55 -3.39
C GLY A 404 10.45 -8.41 -2.41
N LEU A 405 11.45 -8.10 -1.56
CA LEU A 405 11.33 -7.00 -0.60
C LEU A 405 11.26 -5.62 -1.27
N ILE A 406 12.07 -5.36 -2.30
CA ILE A 406 12.02 -4.10 -3.07
C ILE A 406 10.62 -3.88 -3.66
N ILE A 407 10.02 -4.92 -4.26
CA ILE A 407 8.68 -4.86 -4.83
C ILE A 407 7.63 -4.57 -3.75
N GLN A 408 7.74 -5.18 -2.57
CA GLN A 408 6.78 -4.91 -1.48
C GLN A 408 6.93 -3.51 -0.89
N LEU A 409 8.16 -3.05 -0.67
CA LEU A 409 8.39 -1.71 -0.11
C LEU A 409 7.94 -0.61 -1.09
N GLN A 410 8.02 -0.84 -2.40
CA GLN A 410 7.47 0.09 -3.40
C GLN A 410 5.94 0.21 -3.31
N LYS A 411 5.23 -0.91 -3.13
CA LYS A 411 3.77 -0.87 -2.91
C LYS A 411 3.40 -0.09 -1.65
N ALA A 412 4.29 -0.06 -0.67
CA ALA A 412 4.10 0.60 0.60
C ALA A 412 4.49 2.08 0.59
N GLU A 413 4.67 2.74 -0.57
CA GLU A 413 5.15 4.14 -0.67
C GLU A 413 4.08 5.22 -0.40
N ARG A 414 2.79 4.91 -0.60
CA ARG A 414 1.70 5.88 -0.39
C ARG A 414 1.63 6.35 1.07
N ARG A 415 1.62 7.67 1.30
CA ARG A 415 1.48 8.32 2.61
C ARG A 415 0.22 9.16 2.66
N LEU A 416 -0.61 8.97 3.68
CA LEU A 416 -1.68 9.89 4.03
C LEU A 416 -1.08 11.19 4.58
N ILE A 417 -1.34 12.31 3.91
CA ILE A 417 -0.88 13.64 4.34
C ILE A 417 -2.02 14.51 4.87
N TYR A 418 -3.27 14.13 4.64
CA TYR A 418 -4.43 14.79 5.24
C TYR A 418 -5.63 13.86 5.24
N SER A 419 -6.44 13.89 6.31
CA SER A 419 -7.75 13.24 6.36
C SER A 419 -8.76 14.05 7.18
N SER A 420 -9.94 14.28 6.62
CA SER A 420 -11.08 14.90 7.31
C SER A 420 -11.51 14.13 8.56
N ALA A 421 -11.20 12.83 8.66
CA ALA A 421 -11.51 12.01 9.84
C ALA A 421 -10.73 12.46 11.09
N ASN A 422 -9.57 13.08 10.89
CA ASN A 422 -8.73 13.62 11.95
C ASN A 422 -9.08 15.07 12.30
N SER A 423 -10.03 15.69 11.58
CA SER A 423 -10.53 17.02 11.91
C SER A 423 -11.42 17.00 13.16
N ILE A 424 -11.70 18.18 13.73
CA ILE A 424 -12.61 18.36 14.87
C ILE A 424 -14.02 17.80 14.58
N LYS A 425 -14.45 17.80 13.32
CA LYS A 425 -15.77 17.29 12.91
C LYS A 425 -15.77 15.78 12.66
N HIS A 426 -14.61 15.12 12.65
CA HIS A 426 -14.45 13.67 12.45
C HIS A 426 -15.21 13.09 11.25
N LYS A 427 -15.28 13.84 10.14
CA LYS A 427 -15.99 13.40 8.93
C LYS A 427 -15.20 12.27 8.24
N LYS A 428 -15.74 11.05 8.26
CA LYS A 428 -15.07 9.84 7.76
C LYS A 428 -15.48 9.53 6.32
N MET A 429 -14.61 8.81 5.62
CA MET A 429 -15.00 8.17 4.34
C MET A 429 -16.07 7.11 4.59
N ASN A 430 -16.96 6.92 3.61
CA ASN A 430 -18.02 5.92 3.59
C ASN A 430 -18.98 6.02 4.79
N ASP A 431 -19.35 7.24 5.21
CA ASP A 431 -20.23 7.45 6.35
C ASP A 431 -21.70 7.45 5.94
N PHE A 432 -22.31 6.26 5.89
CA PHE A 432 -23.74 6.10 5.61
C PHE A 432 -24.63 6.31 6.86
N THR A 433 -24.08 6.81 7.98
CA THR A 433 -24.82 6.90 9.25
C THR A 433 -25.31 8.31 9.61
N VAL A 434 -24.86 9.31 8.86
CA VAL A 434 -25.26 10.70 9.02
C VAL A 434 -26.67 10.99 8.46
N ASP A 435 -27.24 12.14 8.83
CA ASP A 435 -28.66 12.45 8.63
C ASP A 435 -29.05 12.61 7.14
N ASP A 436 -28.17 13.22 6.34
CA ASP A 436 -28.30 13.34 4.88
C ASP A 436 -28.24 12.00 4.15
N MET A 437 -27.71 10.94 4.79
CA MET A 437 -27.68 9.57 4.27
C MET A 437 -28.87 8.71 4.72
N ARG A 438 -29.78 9.24 5.55
CA ARG A 438 -30.97 8.50 5.99
C ARG A 438 -32.09 8.57 4.93
N HIS A 439 -32.93 7.56 4.89
CA HIS A 439 -34.08 7.47 3.99
C HIS A 439 -35.24 6.68 4.63
N GLY A 440 -36.46 6.94 4.17
CA GLY A 440 -37.68 6.24 4.59
C GLY A 440 -37.92 6.15 6.10
N ASP A 441 -37.43 7.11 6.88
CA ASP A 441 -37.46 7.10 8.34
C ASP A 441 -38.48 8.09 8.92
N LEU A 442 -39.00 9.02 8.12
CA LEU A 442 -39.99 10.01 8.55
C LEU A 442 -41.39 9.69 8.03
N ASN A 443 -42.40 9.91 8.86
CA ASN A 443 -43.79 9.95 8.43
C ASN A 443 -44.16 11.35 7.89
N LYS A 444 -45.39 11.45 7.35
CA LYS A 444 -45.88 12.69 6.74
C LYS A 444 -45.91 13.85 7.74
N GLU A 445 -46.36 13.61 8.96
CA GLU A 445 -46.49 14.61 10.02
C GLU A 445 -45.10 15.18 10.39
N GLN A 446 -44.11 14.31 10.56
CA GLN A 446 -42.72 14.68 10.86
C GLN A 446 -42.09 15.51 9.74
N ILE A 447 -42.38 15.21 8.47
CA ILE A 447 -41.91 16.05 7.34
C ILE A 447 -42.64 17.40 7.35
N LEU A 448 -43.96 17.39 7.57
CA LEU A 448 -44.75 18.62 7.67
C LEU A 448 -44.39 19.48 8.87
N GLU A 449 -43.66 18.98 9.87
CA GLU A 449 -43.10 19.73 10.99
C GLU A 449 -41.84 20.55 10.62
N GLN A 450 -41.16 20.21 9.53
CA GLN A 450 -39.99 20.94 9.02
C GLN A 450 -40.36 22.28 8.34
N GLY A 451 -39.38 23.05 7.88
CA GLY A 451 -39.59 24.33 7.19
C GLY A 451 -39.72 25.53 8.12
N LYS A 452 -38.71 25.78 8.96
CA LYS A 452 -38.69 26.88 9.95
C LYS A 452 -38.87 28.27 9.35
N VAL A 453 -38.34 28.56 8.16
CA VAL A 453 -38.49 29.88 7.51
C VAL A 453 -39.96 30.19 7.14
N ASN A 454 -40.81 29.16 7.06
CA ASN A 454 -42.21 29.30 6.70
C ASN A 454 -43.16 29.56 7.88
N LYS A 455 -42.61 29.78 9.08
CA LYS A 455 -43.36 30.10 10.29
C LYS A 455 -43.45 31.62 10.46
N ILE A 456 -44.63 32.19 10.20
CA ILE A 456 -44.89 33.61 10.41
C ILE A 456 -45.73 33.74 11.68
N ASN A 457 -45.23 34.46 12.69
CA ASN A 457 -45.99 34.77 13.90
C ASN A 457 -46.73 36.10 13.71
N ILE A 458 -48.06 36.05 13.65
CA ILE A 458 -48.90 37.24 13.58
C ILE A 458 -49.83 37.23 14.80
N TYR A 459 -49.68 38.24 15.68
CA TYR A 459 -50.50 38.42 16.88
C TYR A 459 -50.61 37.18 17.79
N GLY A 460 -49.52 36.41 17.94
CA GLY A 460 -49.48 35.23 18.81
C GLY A 460 -50.06 33.95 18.19
N LYS A 461 -50.44 33.97 16.91
CA LYS A 461 -50.77 32.78 16.12
C LYS A 461 -49.69 32.51 15.08
N GLU A 462 -49.15 31.29 15.11
CA GLU A 462 -48.15 30.81 14.15
C GLU A 462 -48.87 30.32 12.88
N LEU A 463 -48.68 31.02 11.77
CA LEU A 463 -49.10 30.62 10.43
C LEU A 463 -47.95 29.88 9.76
N LYS A 464 -48.17 28.60 9.40
CA LYS A 464 -47.19 27.77 8.71
C LYS A 464 -47.60 27.55 7.26
N LYS A 465 -46.78 28.01 6.30
CA LYS A 465 -46.96 27.71 4.87
C LYS A 465 -45.99 26.62 4.43
N SER A 466 -46.42 25.36 4.43
CA SER A 466 -45.58 24.26 3.97
C SER A 466 -45.47 24.24 2.43
N PHE A 467 -44.25 24.03 1.91
CA PHE A 467 -44.01 23.74 0.50
C PHE A 467 -43.84 22.24 0.22
N PHE A 468 -43.93 21.40 1.27
CA PHE A 468 -44.02 19.95 1.14
C PHE A 468 -45.41 19.57 0.61
N ASN A 469 -45.50 19.29 -0.68
CA ASN A 469 -46.73 18.91 -1.35
C ASN A 469 -46.81 17.39 -1.50
N PHE A 470 -47.61 16.75 -0.64
CA PHE A 470 -47.86 15.31 -0.64
C PHE A 470 -48.98 14.88 -1.61
N ASP A 471 -49.62 15.81 -2.31
CA ASP A 471 -50.65 15.51 -3.31
C ASP A 471 -50.02 15.20 -4.68
N LYS A 472 -48.71 15.43 -4.84
CA LYS A 472 -47.94 15.05 -6.02
C LYS A 472 -47.74 13.53 -6.07
N THR A 473 -47.82 12.99 -7.28
CA THR A 473 -47.40 11.63 -7.62
C THR A 473 -45.87 11.50 -7.58
N LEU A 474 -45.39 10.25 -7.60
CA LEU A 474 -43.97 9.94 -7.67
C LEU A 474 -43.31 10.60 -8.90
N GLU A 475 -43.98 10.49 -10.06
CA GLU A 475 -43.53 11.03 -11.33
C GLU A 475 -43.49 12.57 -11.30
N GLU A 476 -44.47 13.23 -10.67
CA GLU A 476 -44.48 14.69 -10.52
C GLU A 476 -43.39 15.20 -9.57
N HIS A 477 -43.08 14.44 -8.52
CA HIS A 477 -41.94 14.74 -7.65
C HIS A 477 -40.63 14.66 -8.44
N PHE A 478 -40.41 13.60 -9.21
CA PHE A 478 -39.22 13.48 -10.06
C PHE A 478 -39.18 14.51 -11.18
N ALA A 479 -40.30 14.82 -11.83
CA ALA A 479 -40.37 15.90 -12.84
C ALA A 479 -39.97 17.26 -12.23
N THR A 480 -40.27 17.49 -10.95
CA THR A 480 -39.81 18.69 -10.24
C THR A 480 -38.28 18.72 -10.11
N MET A 481 -37.63 17.58 -9.85
CA MET A 481 -36.17 17.46 -9.78
C MET A 481 -35.51 17.52 -11.17
N ASP A 482 -36.15 16.94 -12.19
CA ASP A 482 -35.65 16.99 -13.57
C ASP A 482 -35.64 18.42 -14.12
N ASN A 483 -36.70 19.18 -13.86
CA ASN A 483 -36.75 20.60 -14.20
C ASN A 483 -35.56 21.34 -13.58
N MET A 484 -35.27 21.13 -12.28
CA MET A 484 -34.08 21.71 -11.64
C MET A 484 -32.80 21.38 -12.42
N ALA A 485 -32.60 20.10 -12.74
CA ALA A 485 -31.40 19.67 -13.45
C ALA A 485 -31.26 20.43 -14.77
N GLU A 486 -32.34 20.58 -15.56
CA GLU A 486 -32.33 21.39 -16.79
C GLU A 486 -31.93 22.86 -16.57
N TRP A 487 -32.45 23.50 -15.52
CA TRP A 487 -32.11 24.88 -15.20
C TRP A 487 -30.66 25.08 -14.77
N THR A 488 -30.03 24.03 -14.24
CA THR A 488 -28.67 24.06 -13.66
C THR A 488 -27.62 23.35 -14.52
N ALA A 489 -28.01 22.71 -15.62
CA ALA A 489 -27.14 21.87 -16.44
C ALA A 489 -26.58 22.65 -17.64
N TRP A 490 -25.58 23.52 -17.39
CA TRP A 490 -24.86 24.24 -18.45
C TRP A 490 -23.37 23.86 -18.49
N GLY A 491 -22.76 23.86 -19.67
CA GLY A 491 -21.33 23.58 -19.84
C GLY A 491 -20.98 22.09 -19.85
N GLU A 492 -19.68 21.79 -19.77
CA GLU A 492 -19.12 20.44 -19.97
C GLU A 492 -19.59 19.41 -18.94
N TYR A 493 -19.75 19.83 -17.68
CA TYR A 493 -20.12 18.94 -16.57
C TYR A 493 -21.64 18.84 -16.33
N SER A 494 -22.43 19.51 -17.17
CA SER A 494 -23.90 19.46 -17.14
C SER A 494 -24.52 18.05 -17.09
N PRO A 495 -23.93 16.98 -17.65
CA PRO A 495 -24.50 15.63 -17.52
C PRO A 495 -24.44 15.06 -16.09
N LEU A 496 -23.57 15.56 -15.21
CA LEU A 496 -23.35 14.97 -13.89
C LEU A 496 -24.63 14.94 -13.04
N ILE A 497 -25.37 16.04 -12.99
CA ILE A 497 -26.61 16.10 -12.21
C ILE A 497 -27.65 15.10 -12.73
N ARG A 498 -27.73 14.90 -14.06
CA ARG A 498 -28.63 13.91 -14.66
C ARG A 498 -28.22 12.48 -14.30
N ILE A 499 -26.92 12.17 -14.37
CA ILE A 499 -26.38 10.85 -13.98
C ILE A 499 -26.72 10.54 -12.52
N MET A 500 -26.58 11.53 -11.64
CA MET A 500 -26.91 11.42 -10.22
C MET A 500 -28.41 11.22 -9.98
N LEU A 501 -29.26 12.00 -10.66
CA LEU A 501 -30.71 11.84 -10.58
C LEU A 501 -31.18 10.49 -11.13
N ASP A 502 -30.60 10.01 -12.22
CA ASP A 502 -30.92 8.71 -12.78
C ASP A 502 -30.55 7.58 -11.81
N LYS A 503 -29.41 7.71 -11.11
CA LYS A 503 -29.04 6.77 -10.04
C LYS A 503 -30.03 6.82 -8.87
N PHE A 504 -30.42 8.02 -8.44
CA PHE A 504 -31.43 8.20 -7.39
C PHE A 504 -32.76 7.56 -7.78
N LYS A 505 -33.23 7.78 -9.02
CA LYS A 505 -34.45 7.17 -9.58
C LYS A 505 -34.41 5.64 -9.63
N ARG A 506 -33.24 5.05 -9.89
CA ARG A 506 -33.05 3.59 -9.84
C ARG A 506 -32.98 3.03 -8.42
N ASN A 507 -33.00 3.90 -7.40
CA ASN A 507 -32.98 3.55 -5.99
C ASN A 507 -31.77 2.66 -5.58
N GLU A 508 -30.62 2.90 -6.20
CA GLU A 508 -29.44 2.04 -6.05
C GLU A 508 -28.62 2.31 -4.78
N GLY A 509 -28.71 3.52 -4.20
CA GLY A 509 -27.85 3.92 -3.07
C GLY A 509 -26.34 3.74 -3.33
N GLY A 510 -25.58 3.48 -2.27
CA GLY A 510 -24.15 3.12 -2.34
C GLY A 510 -23.21 4.28 -2.69
N ILE A 511 -22.10 3.97 -3.37
CA ILE A 511 -21.13 4.97 -3.87
C ILE A 511 -21.29 5.13 -5.39
N SER A 512 -21.43 6.38 -5.82
CA SER A 512 -21.41 6.82 -7.22
C SER A 512 -20.03 7.35 -7.59
N ARG A 513 -19.48 6.85 -8.69
CA ARG A 513 -18.18 7.27 -9.26
C ARG A 513 -18.37 7.55 -10.74
N HIS A 514 -17.79 8.65 -11.22
CA HIS A 514 -17.87 9.00 -12.63
C HIS A 514 -16.66 9.84 -13.05
N GLU A 515 -16.09 9.57 -14.23
CA GLU A 515 -14.90 10.30 -14.73
C GLU A 515 -15.15 11.80 -14.89
N LEU A 516 -16.36 12.20 -15.30
CA LEU A 516 -16.71 13.63 -15.35
C LEU A 516 -16.56 14.33 -13.99
N LEU A 517 -16.80 13.62 -12.87
CA LEU A 517 -16.65 14.18 -11.54
C LEU A 517 -15.16 14.32 -11.18
N ASN A 518 -14.34 13.33 -11.53
CA ASN A 518 -12.89 13.39 -11.39
C ASN A 518 -12.32 14.60 -12.16
N ASN A 519 -12.72 14.76 -13.42
CA ASN A 519 -12.29 15.87 -14.27
C ASN A 519 -12.76 17.22 -13.72
N ALA A 520 -14.03 17.31 -13.29
CA ALA A 520 -14.56 18.52 -12.69
C ALA A 520 -13.74 18.99 -11.48
N PHE A 521 -13.41 18.10 -10.55
CA PHE A 521 -12.54 18.45 -9.44
C PHE A 521 -11.12 18.78 -9.90
N LEU A 522 -10.52 17.97 -10.76
CA LEU A 522 -9.15 18.16 -11.24
C LEU A 522 -8.95 19.55 -11.87
N GLU A 523 -9.95 20.02 -12.63
CA GLU A 523 -9.89 21.30 -13.33
C GLU A 523 -10.34 22.49 -12.48
N HIS A 524 -11.05 22.24 -11.38
CA HIS A 524 -11.63 23.29 -10.55
C HIS A 524 -10.57 24.20 -9.93
N LYS A 525 -10.89 25.50 -9.83
CA LYS A 525 -9.95 26.51 -9.31
C LYS A 525 -9.58 26.28 -7.85
N THR A 526 -10.50 25.79 -7.00
CA THR A 526 -10.19 25.48 -5.59
C THR A 526 -9.17 24.36 -5.48
N THR A 527 -9.26 23.35 -6.36
CA THR A 527 -8.32 22.23 -6.41
C THR A 527 -6.94 22.71 -6.83
N LYS A 528 -6.87 23.54 -7.90
CA LYS A 528 -5.61 24.14 -8.35
C LYS A 528 -4.94 24.97 -7.24
N MET A 529 -5.70 25.79 -6.52
CA MET A 529 -5.20 26.56 -5.38
C MET A 529 -4.73 25.65 -4.23
N CYS A 530 -5.51 24.60 -3.90
CA CYS A 530 -5.15 23.62 -2.87
C CYS A 530 -3.84 22.90 -3.21
N VAL A 531 -3.69 22.43 -4.46
CA VAL A 531 -2.48 21.75 -4.96
C VAL A 531 -1.25 22.66 -4.88
N GLU A 532 -1.36 23.92 -5.30
CA GLU A 532 -0.24 24.87 -5.22
C GLU A 532 0.18 25.16 -3.78
N GLU A 533 -0.76 25.27 -2.85
CA GLU A 533 -0.44 25.51 -1.44
C GLU A 533 0.19 24.26 -0.78
N ILE A 534 -0.29 23.05 -1.11
CA ILE A 534 0.34 21.79 -0.69
C ILE A 534 1.77 21.69 -1.25
N LYS A 535 1.97 22.02 -2.53
CA LYS A 535 3.30 22.07 -3.15
C LYS A 535 4.24 23.00 -2.38
N ARG A 536 3.77 24.20 -2.02
CA ARG A 536 4.53 25.17 -1.21
C ARG A 536 4.90 24.61 0.16
N LEU A 537 3.97 23.93 0.83
CA LEU A 537 4.25 23.29 2.13
C LEU A 537 5.28 22.17 1.98
N ILE A 538 5.18 21.31 0.96
CA ILE A 538 6.16 20.25 0.70
C ILE A 538 7.55 20.85 0.43
N SER A 539 7.66 21.86 -0.45
CA SER A 539 8.90 22.63 -0.67
C SER A 539 9.48 23.12 0.65
N GLN A 540 8.65 23.75 1.50
CA GLN A 540 9.08 24.27 2.79
C GLN A 540 9.62 23.17 3.71
N ARG A 541 8.91 22.03 3.84
CA ARG A 541 9.36 20.90 4.67
C ARG A 541 10.64 20.28 4.18
N LEU A 542 10.78 20.09 2.86
CA LEU A 542 12.00 19.59 2.28
C LEU A 542 13.16 20.55 2.55
N ASN A 543 12.99 21.86 2.35
CA ASN A 543 14.00 22.86 2.66
C ASN A 543 14.41 22.84 4.14
N GLU A 544 13.44 22.85 5.05
CA GLU A 544 13.67 22.82 6.51
C GLU A 544 14.41 21.54 6.96
N ASN A 545 14.13 20.40 6.31
CA ASN A 545 14.78 19.12 6.62
C ASN A 545 16.00 18.82 5.72
N ASN A 546 16.59 19.83 5.07
CA ASN A 546 17.76 19.67 4.19
C ASN A 546 17.55 18.58 3.12
N PHE A 547 16.35 18.57 2.55
CA PHE A 547 15.86 17.68 1.49
C PHE A 547 15.90 16.19 1.86
N LYS A 548 15.97 15.84 3.14
CA LYS A 548 15.86 14.45 3.62
C LYS A 548 14.47 13.87 3.32
N PRO A 549 14.29 12.53 3.29
CA PRO A 549 12.95 11.96 3.22
C PRO A 549 12.08 12.53 4.33
N LEU A 550 10.81 12.80 4.02
CA LEU A 550 9.86 13.33 4.98
C LEU A 550 9.73 12.35 6.16
N SER A 551 10.00 12.84 7.36
CA SER A 551 9.83 12.09 8.61
C SER A 551 8.36 12.03 9.04
N MET A 552 8.02 11.20 10.04
CA MET A 552 6.67 11.19 10.61
C MET A 552 6.25 12.58 11.11
N LEU A 553 7.17 13.31 11.74
CA LEU A 553 6.93 14.67 12.22
C LEU A 553 6.66 15.63 11.05
N ASP A 554 7.36 15.49 9.92
CA ASP A 554 7.09 16.32 8.74
C ASP A 554 5.69 16.07 8.19
N LEU A 555 5.25 14.81 8.14
CA LEU A 555 3.90 14.43 7.67
C LEU A 555 2.80 14.87 8.63
N GLU A 556 3.00 14.73 9.94
CA GLU A 556 2.07 15.24 10.97
C GLU A 556 1.89 16.75 10.86
N ASN A 557 3.00 17.48 10.73
CA ASN A 557 2.96 18.92 10.59
C ASN A 557 2.35 19.36 9.25
N LEU A 558 2.61 18.63 8.16
CA LEU A 558 1.98 18.87 6.86
C LEU A 558 0.46 18.68 6.96
N SER A 559 -0.01 17.62 7.62
CA SER A 559 -1.43 17.37 7.86
C SER A 559 -2.10 18.50 8.66
N ASN A 560 -1.44 18.98 9.71
CA ASN A 560 -1.92 20.10 10.52
C ASN A 560 -2.01 21.40 9.72
N ASP A 561 -0.99 21.70 8.90
CA ASP A 561 -0.99 22.90 8.06
C ASP A 561 -2.06 22.83 6.97
N ILE A 562 -2.25 21.67 6.32
CA ILE A 562 -3.33 21.47 5.35
C ILE A 562 -4.69 21.70 6.02
N GLY A 563 -4.93 21.08 7.18
CA GLY A 563 -6.20 21.18 7.88
C GLY A 563 -6.54 22.56 8.46
N SER A 564 -5.53 23.39 8.72
CA SER A 564 -5.73 24.71 9.36
C SER A 564 -5.59 25.90 8.41
N ARG A 565 -4.87 25.76 7.29
CA ARG A 565 -4.49 26.89 6.41
C ARG A 565 -5.04 26.77 5.00
N ILE A 566 -5.41 25.58 4.55
CA ILE A 566 -5.76 25.34 3.14
C ILE A 566 -7.28 25.19 2.99
N LYS A 567 -7.83 25.91 2.02
CA LYS A 567 -9.19 25.66 1.52
C LYS A 567 -9.16 24.37 0.69
N LEU A 568 -9.80 23.32 1.20
CA LEU A 568 -9.90 22.04 0.49
C LEU A 568 -10.75 22.17 -0.79
N PRO A 569 -10.59 21.24 -1.77
CA PRO A 569 -11.38 21.25 -2.98
C PRO A 569 -12.88 21.15 -2.69
N LYS A 570 -13.68 22.02 -3.32
CA LYS A 570 -15.16 22.03 -3.31
C LYS A 570 -15.69 22.97 -4.40
N PHE A 571 -16.97 22.86 -4.74
CA PHE A 571 -17.64 23.70 -5.75
C PHE A 571 -18.48 24.79 -5.07
N ASP A 572 -17.83 25.84 -4.56
CA ASP A 572 -18.49 26.90 -3.77
C ASP A 572 -18.53 28.28 -4.47
N ASP A 573 -18.46 28.31 -5.80
CA ASP A 573 -18.54 29.52 -6.62
C ASP A 573 -19.83 29.58 -7.45
N TYR A 574 -19.81 30.14 -8.68
CA TYR A 574 -20.97 30.16 -9.60
C TYR A 574 -21.38 28.76 -10.12
N ASP A 575 -20.88 27.69 -9.51
CA ASP A 575 -21.00 26.29 -9.93
C ASP A 575 -22.42 25.72 -9.83
N TRP A 576 -23.35 26.43 -9.19
CA TRP A 576 -24.76 26.04 -9.24
C TRP A 576 -25.38 26.11 -10.64
N VAL A 577 -24.82 26.93 -11.55
CA VAL A 577 -25.36 27.06 -12.91
C VAL A 577 -24.83 26.00 -13.88
N ASN A 578 -23.76 25.27 -13.52
CA ASN A 578 -23.21 24.17 -14.32
C ASN A 578 -23.49 22.78 -13.73
N GLY A 579 -24.23 22.74 -12.61
CA GLY A 579 -24.70 21.52 -11.96
C GLY A 579 -23.74 20.97 -10.92
N LEU A 580 -22.49 21.47 -10.87
CA LEU A 580 -21.48 20.98 -9.92
C LEU A 580 -21.82 21.34 -8.48
N GLY A 581 -22.31 22.55 -8.23
CA GLY A 581 -22.70 22.97 -6.89
C GLY A 581 -23.95 22.26 -6.34
N ILE A 582 -24.70 21.53 -7.19
CA ILE A 582 -25.83 20.66 -6.77
C ILE A 582 -25.36 19.22 -6.64
N ALA A 583 -24.47 18.78 -7.52
CA ALA A 583 -23.84 17.47 -7.47
C ALA A 583 -22.99 17.28 -6.19
N ILE A 584 -22.23 18.31 -5.84
CA ILE A 584 -21.36 18.39 -4.65
C ILE A 584 -21.31 19.85 -4.20
N HIS A 585 -22.02 20.20 -3.13
CA HIS A 585 -22.15 21.59 -2.65
C HIS A 585 -21.05 21.98 -1.66
N ASP A 586 -20.72 21.08 -0.74
CA ASP A 586 -19.56 21.13 0.14
C ASP A 586 -18.84 19.78 0.03
N THR A 587 -17.73 19.55 0.72
CA THR A 587 -17.18 18.20 0.81
C THR A 587 -17.43 17.62 2.20
N TYR A 588 -17.98 16.40 2.25
CA TYR A 588 -18.14 15.67 3.49
C TYR A 588 -16.77 15.14 3.95
N SER A 589 -16.10 14.31 3.16
CA SER A 589 -14.81 13.73 3.56
C SER A 589 -13.75 13.91 2.48
N THR A 590 -12.50 14.11 2.89
CA THR A 590 -11.36 14.28 1.99
C THR A 590 -10.14 13.60 2.58
N ASN A 591 -9.51 12.75 1.79
CA ASN A 591 -8.19 12.20 2.06
C ASN A 591 -7.24 12.66 0.96
N ILE A 592 -6.04 13.08 1.35
CA ILE A 592 -4.99 13.50 0.43
C ILE A 592 -3.75 12.67 0.72
N TYR A 593 -3.13 12.16 -0.35
CA TYR A 593 -1.99 11.27 -0.30
C TYR A 593 -0.81 11.82 -1.10
N ILE A 594 0.41 11.51 -0.64
CA ILE A 594 1.59 11.48 -1.50
C ILE A 594 1.78 10.03 -1.91
N ASP A 595 1.60 9.73 -3.19
CA ASP A 595 1.78 8.37 -3.70
C ASP A 595 3.24 8.11 -4.08
N GLU A 596 3.90 9.14 -4.61
CA GLU A 596 5.29 9.10 -5.06
C GLU A 596 5.95 10.44 -4.73
N LEU A 597 7.19 10.41 -4.23
CA LEU A 597 8.03 11.58 -4.04
C LEU A 597 9.46 11.25 -4.47
N ASP A 598 9.99 12.00 -5.42
CA ASP A 598 11.40 11.97 -5.84
C ASP A 598 12.02 13.34 -5.61
N VAL A 599 13.21 13.34 -5.01
CA VAL A 599 14.01 14.54 -4.81
C VAL A 599 15.26 14.41 -5.67
N PHE A 600 15.56 15.44 -6.45
CA PHE A 600 16.65 15.48 -7.41
C PHE A 600 17.68 16.50 -6.97
N ASP A 601 18.94 16.07 -6.90
CA ASP A 601 20.06 16.94 -6.61
C ASP A 601 20.21 18.06 -7.66
N ALA A 602 20.99 19.07 -7.29
CA ALA A 602 21.28 20.20 -8.16
C ALA A 602 21.80 19.76 -9.54
N ASN A 603 21.05 20.13 -10.58
CA ASN A 603 21.41 19.82 -11.96
C ASN A 603 22.57 20.69 -12.45
N VAL A 604 23.32 20.22 -13.45
CA VAL A 604 24.48 20.91 -14.05
C VAL A 604 24.15 22.35 -14.51
N GLY A 605 22.89 22.62 -14.90
CA GLY A 605 22.41 23.94 -15.28
C GLY A 605 21.92 24.84 -14.13
N MET A 606 21.73 24.30 -12.92
CA MET A 606 21.28 25.04 -11.73
C MET A 606 21.98 24.50 -10.46
N PRO A 607 23.29 24.78 -10.28
CA PRO A 607 24.15 24.10 -9.30
C PRO A 607 23.80 24.33 -7.81
N ASN A 608 22.75 25.11 -7.50
CA ASN A 608 22.28 25.37 -6.13
C ASN A 608 20.78 25.08 -5.92
N ARG A 609 20.10 24.42 -6.87
CA ARG A 609 18.64 24.20 -6.80
C ARG A 609 18.33 22.71 -6.76
N VAL A 610 17.93 22.23 -5.58
CA VAL A 610 17.32 20.90 -5.43
C VAL A 610 15.88 21.01 -5.90
N THR A 611 15.40 20.04 -6.65
CA THR A 611 13.98 20.00 -7.05
C THR A 611 13.34 18.72 -6.58
N PHE A 612 12.02 18.69 -6.54
CA PHE A 612 11.27 17.46 -6.31
C PHE A 612 10.15 17.31 -7.32
N LYS A 613 9.75 16.06 -7.51
CA LYS A 613 8.54 15.66 -8.21
C LYS A 613 7.72 14.78 -7.29
N ALA A 614 6.44 15.10 -7.14
CA ALA A 614 5.53 14.31 -6.34
C ALA A 614 4.22 14.05 -7.07
N ARG A 615 3.61 12.89 -6.81
CA ARG A 615 2.24 12.58 -7.23
C ARG A 615 1.32 12.68 -6.04
N LEU A 616 0.46 13.70 -6.05
CA LEU A 616 -0.62 13.85 -5.08
C LEU A 616 -1.85 13.08 -5.55
N SER A 617 -2.55 12.43 -4.63
CA SER A 617 -3.84 11.78 -4.92
C SER A 617 -4.90 12.26 -3.95
N PHE A 618 -6.08 12.53 -4.47
CA PHE A 618 -7.23 13.01 -3.73
C PHE A 618 -8.33 11.96 -3.80
N CYS A 619 -8.91 11.63 -2.64
CA CYS A 619 -10.17 10.93 -2.52
C CYS A 619 -11.13 11.88 -1.83
N ILE A 620 -12.22 12.25 -2.50
CA ILE A 620 -13.17 13.25 -2.02
C ILE A 620 -14.56 12.66 -2.08
N GLN A 621 -15.30 12.78 -0.98
CA GLN A 621 -16.67 12.31 -0.86
C GLN A 621 -17.60 13.43 -0.41
N ASP A 622 -18.78 13.44 -1.00
CA ASP A 622 -19.93 14.22 -0.53
C ASP A 622 -21.21 13.38 -0.65
N HIS A 623 -22.28 13.82 0.01
CA HIS A 623 -23.54 13.08 0.04
C HIS A 623 -24.54 13.68 -0.93
N PHE A 624 -25.09 12.84 -1.81
CA PHE A 624 -26.29 13.16 -2.56
C PHE A 624 -27.51 12.81 -1.70
N GLY A 625 -27.82 13.68 -0.75
CA GLY A 625 -28.97 13.56 0.13
C GLY A 625 -29.20 14.84 0.94
N LEU A 626 -30.37 14.96 1.55
CA LEU A 626 -30.75 16.14 2.34
C LEU A 626 -30.90 15.80 3.81
N ASP A 627 -30.26 16.57 4.67
CA ASP A 627 -30.47 16.47 6.11
C ASP A 627 -31.72 17.27 6.56
N THR A 628 -32.13 17.05 7.79
CA THR A 628 -33.26 17.78 8.39
C THR A 628 -32.93 19.27 8.56
N ALA A 629 -31.66 19.64 8.76
CA ALA A 629 -31.24 21.02 8.95
C ALA A 629 -31.25 21.84 7.64
N ASP A 630 -31.09 21.19 6.50
CA ASP A 630 -31.20 21.74 5.14
C ASP A 630 -32.61 22.30 4.93
N MET A 631 -33.61 21.56 5.41
CA MET A 631 -35.01 21.96 5.34
C MET A 631 -35.46 22.87 6.50
N ASN A 632 -34.52 23.48 7.23
CA ASN A 632 -34.81 24.30 8.40
C ASN A 632 -33.84 25.47 8.58
N GLY A 633 -34.16 26.64 8.03
CA GLY A 633 -33.43 27.88 8.27
C GLY A 633 -32.39 28.24 7.20
N LYS A 634 -32.25 27.42 6.15
CA LYS A 634 -31.31 27.66 5.04
C LYS A 634 -31.98 28.17 3.76
N GLY A 635 -33.31 28.19 3.71
CA GLY A 635 -34.09 28.65 2.55
C GLY A 635 -34.39 27.55 1.53
N PHE A 636 -33.89 26.32 1.72
CA PHE A 636 -34.25 25.20 0.85
C PHE A 636 -35.71 24.77 1.06
N GLU A 637 -36.29 25.05 2.22
CA GLU A 637 -37.69 24.75 2.55
C GLU A 637 -38.75 25.58 1.80
N VAL A 638 -38.34 26.59 1.01
CA VAL A 638 -39.24 27.34 0.12
C VAL A 638 -39.07 26.98 -1.35
N ILE A 639 -38.10 26.12 -1.66
CA ILE A 639 -37.76 25.72 -3.02
C ILE A 639 -38.44 24.37 -3.28
N PRO A 640 -39.38 24.28 -4.25
CA PRO A 640 -40.17 23.06 -4.48
C PRO A 640 -39.35 21.81 -4.77
N TRP A 641 -38.13 21.96 -5.27
CA TRP A 641 -37.25 20.90 -5.72
C TRP A 641 -36.60 20.20 -4.54
N PHE A 642 -36.04 20.96 -3.59
CA PHE A 642 -35.58 20.42 -2.30
C PHE A 642 -36.74 19.82 -1.49
N CYS A 643 -37.94 20.39 -1.55
CA CYS A 643 -39.12 19.79 -0.92
C CYS A 643 -39.50 18.43 -1.54
N SER A 644 -39.50 18.32 -2.88
CA SER A 644 -39.74 17.04 -3.56
C SER A 644 -38.64 16.02 -3.26
N TRP A 645 -37.37 16.42 -3.29
CA TRP A 645 -36.23 15.56 -2.96
C TRP A 645 -36.36 15.02 -1.53
N PHE A 646 -36.60 15.90 -0.55
CA PHE A 646 -36.74 15.49 0.85
C PHE A 646 -37.93 14.53 1.05
N ILE A 647 -39.05 14.74 0.35
CA ILE A 647 -40.18 13.79 0.36
C ILE A 647 -39.77 12.44 -0.24
N LEU A 648 -39.17 12.42 -1.43
CA LEU A 648 -38.73 11.19 -2.09
C LEU A 648 -37.76 10.39 -1.22
N GLN A 649 -36.82 11.07 -0.57
CA GLN A 649 -35.79 10.45 0.27
C GLN A 649 -36.33 10.00 1.63
N ARG A 650 -36.93 10.92 2.40
CA ARG A 650 -37.16 10.72 3.85
C ARG A 650 -38.53 10.10 4.15
N TYR A 651 -39.51 10.23 3.25
CA TYR A 651 -40.86 9.73 3.50
C TYR A 651 -40.89 8.20 3.41
N GLN A 652 -41.38 7.56 4.49
CA GLN A 652 -41.54 6.10 4.60
C GLN A 652 -42.25 5.43 3.41
N HIS A 653 -43.09 6.16 2.68
CA HIS A 653 -43.81 5.60 1.53
C HIS A 653 -42.95 5.52 0.25
N TYR A 654 -41.96 6.42 0.09
CA TYR A 654 -41.13 6.48 -1.11
C TYR A 654 -39.75 5.86 -0.92
N ASP A 655 -39.08 6.16 0.20
CA ASP A 655 -37.85 5.46 0.63
C ASP A 655 -36.74 5.41 -0.45
N PHE A 656 -36.53 6.49 -1.20
CA PHE A 656 -35.43 6.56 -2.17
C PHE A 656 -34.09 6.80 -1.46
N LYS A 657 -33.12 5.94 -1.77
CA LYS A 657 -31.81 5.89 -1.12
C LYS A 657 -30.90 7.03 -1.60
N PRO A 658 -30.39 7.87 -0.69
CA PRO A 658 -29.27 8.74 -1.00
C PRO A 658 -28.02 7.90 -1.26
N PHE A 659 -26.98 8.54 -1.79
CA PHE A 659 -25.73 7.88 -2.10
C PHE A 659 -24.55 8.84 -1.92
N ILE A 660 -23.36 8.28 -1.79
CA ILE A 660 -22.12 9.05 -1.72
C ILE A 660 -21.62 9.29 -3.13
N ASN A 661 -21.29 10.53 -3.47
CA ASN A 661 -20.50 10.85 -4.65
C ASN A 661 -19.02 10.80 -4.29
N GLU A 662 -18.24 10.01 -5.01
CA GLU A 662 -16.79 9.90 -4.79
C GLU A 662 -16.00 10.30 -6.03
N ALA A 663 -15.05 11.22 -5.84
CA ALA A 663 -14.05 11.58 -6.82
C ALA A 663 -12.67 11.06 -6.39
N ASN A 664 -11.97 10.42 -7.32
CA ASN A 664 -10.61 9.97 -7.14
C ASN A 664 -9.75 10.44 -8.31
N PHE A 665 -8.77 11.30 -8.04
CA PHE A 665 -7.88 11.82 -9.08
C PHE A 665 -6.48 12.07 -8.52
N SER A 666 -5.51 12.17 -9.42
CA SER A 666 -4.11 12.43 -9.09
C SER A 666 -3.54 13.60 -9.87
N VAL A 667 -2.61 14.32 -9.25
CA VAL A 667 -1.90 15.47 -9.86
C VAL A 667 -0.40 15.31 -9.65
N TRP A 668 0.37 15.52 -10.71
CA TRP A 668 1.82 15.67 -10.60
C TRP A 668 2.17 17.10 -10.25
N ILE A 669 3.01 17.28 -9.24
CA ILE A 669 3.59 18.56 -8.86
C ILE A 669 5.10 18.50 -8.98
N GLU A 670 5.69 19.61 -9.40
CA GLU A 670 7.13 19.82 -9.42
C GLU A 670 7.43 21.11 -8.67
N GLY A 671 8.41 21.06 -7.79
CA GLY A 671 8.80 22.19 -6.95
C GLY A 671 10.29 22.20 -6.68
N ASP A 672 10.72 23.26 -6.02
CA ASP A 672 12.09 23.60 -5.71
C ASP A 672 12.28 24.00 -4.24
#